data_AF-A0A6H2CTX3-F1
#
_entry.id   AF-A0A6H2CTX3-F1
#
_cell.length_a   1.000
_cell.length_b   1.000
_cell.length_c   1.000
_cell.angle_alpha   90.00
_cell.angle_beta   90.00
_cell.angle_gamma   90.00
#
_symmetry.space_group_name_H-M   'P 1'
#
loop_
_entity.id
_entity.type
_entity.pdbx_description
1 polymer ?
#
loop_
_entity_poly.entity_id
_entity_poly.type
_entity_poly.pdbx_seq_one_letter_code
_entity_poly.pdbx_strand_id
1 'polypeptide(L)'
;MCGIASFLSNRNWAQTPDTGWLETLDTAFADVISGTDLLEATAPLEELADHFYDLMAFGLHMQLVADPTVKAQLSSIRDNIKNLRNAAAVKLEQGPRTDELEALREKLDDYLWQIDQEVLQNVDRTLAIMPKAIAADADARDRHFLAWGTEQVLESIDKLEVRGRDSAGVAVAFILPADKDPELSLTKEQKSQLCDRCSISNADTRQVLVRKLDDGRTACRFLYKVAQLVGQLGDNGSALRDFIVGDELLWSMAEGLDTLNIIAHTRWASNGIISVPNCHPVDGLVEGDVSTGLEKTMFVLNGDVDNYRTLVEETVTSKGAYIPPAISTDAKILPVLFHLDAPQEEQAEERFRSVLKRCEGSLAVVMQNLSDFDSQFLAQKGSGQSFYVGKTQDGWLVASEAYGMAARARSSYPMAVHRQGGVSVILRDSDPADMVPEARFLDTGEGVPLKEEKIEIFSRDIFRGDYNHYIEKEVHEASSSVLNTLHGKYLHEGDTVRFLPEGFGNGPGLIERIKGGKQPIQRIICVGQGTAAVAAMAVATLLRRTLKGSDLSIEHYTGSELIGFIGDERMDDVLLIPVSQSGTTTDTNRVVDICRDQGAWVNCIVNRRNSPLVQKSDSYIYTSNGRDVEMAVASTKAFYSQVAAGKLLSLWLADVLGTMDAAAIAADVASLEALPGAIDKVLAGKEAIGEVAKKYAPVHRYWALVGNGANCIAAQEVRIKLSELCYKSIPCDVTEDKKHIDLSTEPLTLVMASDLPELVVMDTVKETTIFKAHNGSPIVFCGEDEDRFDAVAEATIKVPRVGGGLDFVLETVAGHWWGITAAKAIDAHAEPFRKARVLIGEMVEDASKWDRGAILTQLNKCVDRIASGATDSALPARVASSLANYMLWLVNQSQDICVSEARLADILTVLNKAIEEMTRPIDTIRHQAKTVTVGISRPQG
;
A
#
# COMPACT_ATOMS: atom_id res chain seq x y z
N MET A 1 5.37 -4.95 -1.41
CA MET A 1 6.66 -4.26 -1.34
C MET A 1 7.23 -4.46 0.04
N CYS A 2 8.55 -4.54 0.12
CA CYS A 2 9.26 -4.28 1.37
C CYS A 2 9.31 -2.75 1.59
N GLY A 3 9.38 -2.30 2.83
CA GLY A 3 9.53 -0.89 3.18
C GLY A 3 10.93 -0.60 3.68
N ILE A 4 11.58 0.46 3.20
CA ILE A 4 12.80 1.00 3.83
C ILE A 4 12.48 2.39 4.38
N ALA A 5 12.94 2.65 5.60
CA ALA A 5 13.01 3.99 6.17
C ALA A 5 14.35 4.19 6.88
N SER A 6 14.92 5.38 6.77
CA SER A 6 16.13 5.74 7.51
C SER A 6 16.18 7.21 7.88
N PHE A 7 16.89 7.52 8.96
CA PHE A 7 17.11 8.88 9.44
C PHE A 7 18.59 9.08 9.76
N LEU A 8 19.19 10.13 9.21
CA LEU A 8 20.54 10.61 9.55
C LEU A 8 20.41 12.02 10.09
N SER A 9 20.71 12.22 11.38
CA SER A 9 20.60 13.54 12.00
C SER A 9 21.71 14.48 11.54
N ASN A 10 21.41 15.77 11.48
CA ASN A 10 22.42 16.83 11.53
C ASN A 10 22.66 17.24 13.00
N ARG A 11 23.23 18.42 13.25
CA ARG A 11 23.48 18.96 14.61
C ARG A 11 22.53 20.10 15.02
N ASN A 12 21.52 20.40 14.21
CA ASN A 12 20.57 21.47 14.50
C ASN A 12 19.61 21.11 15.63
N TRP A 13 19.38 19.82 15.89
CA TRP A 13 18.52 19.34 16.97
C TRP A 13 18.94 19.83 18.37
N ALA A 14 20.19 20.27 18.55
CA ALA A 14 20.66 20.85 19.81
C ALA A 14 20.17 22.30 20.04
N GLN A 15 19.67 22.98 19.00
CA GLN A 15 19.25 24.36 19.08
C GLN A 15 17.87 24.51 19.74
N THR A 16 17.66 25.63 20.42
CA THR A 16 16.32 26.02 20.91
C THR A 16 15.58 26.71 19.76
N PRO A 17 14.39 26.24 19.36
CA PRO A 17 13.65 26.86 18.26
C PRO A 17 13.08 28.21 18.68
N ASP A 18 12.80 29.07 17.70
CA ASP A 18 11.89 30.20 17.90
C ASP A 18 10.44 29.71 17.78
N THR A 19 9.64 29.96 18.80
CA THR A 19 8.21 29.60 18.85
C THR A 19 7.29 30.83 18.81
N GLY A 20 7.82 32.04 18.62
CA GLY A 20 7.03 33.28 18.61
C GLY A 20 5.97 33.31 17.50
N TRP A 21 6.21 32.62 16.39
CA TRP A 21 5.26 32.49 15.28
C TRP A 21 3.95 31.79 15.69
N LEU A 22 3.95 30.93 16.72
CA LEU A 22 2.74 30.27 17.22
C LEU A 22 1.74 31.27 17.80
N GLU A 23 2.22 32.29 18.52
CA GLU A 23 1.34 33.33 19.09
C GLU A 23 0.69 34.17 17.99
N THR A 24 1.48 34.53 16.96
CA THR A 24 0.98 35.24 15.77
C THR A 24 -0.08 34.42 15.04
N LEU A 25 0.19 33.13 14.78
CA LEU A 25 -0.78 32.24 14.13
C LEU A 25 -2.05 32.01 14.94
N ASP A 26 -1.92 31.78 16.25
CA ASP A 26 -3.09 31.59 17.13
C ASP A 26 -4.00 32.82 17.11
N THR A 27 -3.41 34.02 17.16
CA THR A 27 -4.14 35.28 17.03
C THR A 27 -4.82 35.38 15.66
N ALA A 28 -4.10 35.08 14.57
CA ALA A 28 -4.65 35.15 13.21
C ALA A 28 -5.83 34.19 13.01
N PHE A 29 -5.74 32.95 13.51
CA PHE A 29 -6.85 32.00 13.45
C PHE A 29 -8.04 32.41 14.32
N ALA A 30 -7.78 32.97 15.52
CA ALA A 30 -8.83 33.48 16.38
C ALA A 30 -9.58 34.67 15.75
N ASP A 31 -8.86 35.57 15.07
CA ASP A 31 -9.43 36.70 14.35
C ASP A 31 -10.36 36.22 13.22
N VAL A 32 -9.94 35.24 12.43
CA VAL A 32 -10.78 34.66 11.35
C VAL A 32 -12.06 34.03 11.91
N ILE A 33 -11.99 33.33 13.05
CA ILE A 33 -13.18 32.73 13.70
C ILE A 33 -14.16 33.80 14.17
N SER A 34 -13.65 34.96 14.62
CA SER A 34 -14.49 36.09 15.01
C SER A 34 -15.11 36.83 13.81
N GLY A 35 -14.54 36.63 12.62
CA GLY A 35 -14.99 37.19 11.35
C GLY A 35 -16.20 36.47 10.74
N THR A 36 -16.61 36.93 9.56
CA THR A 36 -17.75 36.36 8.82
C THR A 36 -17.35 35.57 7.57
N ASP A 37 -16.12 35.74 7.08
CA ASP A 37 -15.63 35.08 5.87
C ASP A 37 -14.62 33.97 6.20
N LEU A 38 -15.04 32.72 5.98
CA LEU A 38 -14.18 31.56 6.19
C LEU A 38 -12.96 31.56 5.25
N LEU A 39 -13.04 32.18 4.08
CA LEU A 39 -11.93 32.20 3.11
C LEU A 39 -10.70 32.96 3.63
N GLU A 40 -10.88 33.85 4.61
CA GLU A 40 -9.78 34.54 5.30
C GLU A 40 -8.86 33.56 6.04
N ALA A 41 -9.31 32.33 6.34
CA ALA A 41 -8.48 31.26 6.89
C ALA A 41 -7.35 30.81 5.94
N THR A 42 -7.42 31.15 4.64
CA THR A 42 -6.40 30.75 3.67
C THR A 42 -5.03 31.32 4.01
N ALA A 43 -4.96 32.59 4.43
CA ALA A 43 -3.70 33.26 4.76
C ALA A 43 -2.97 32.63 5.98
N PRO A 44 -3.61 32.45 7.15
CA PRO A 44 -2.94 31.78 8.28
C PRO A 44 -2.65 30.30 8.01
N LEU A 45 -3.39 29.62 7.12
CA LEU A 45 -3.03 28.27 6.68
C LEU A 45 -1.78 28.25 5.79
N GLU A 46 -1.57 29.27 4.95
CA GLU A 46 -0.36 29.42 4.15
C GLU A 46 0.85 29.74 5.04
N GLU A 47 0.69 30.61 6.04
CA GLU A 47 1.74 30.87 7.03
C GLU A 47 2.07 29.61 7.86
N LEU A 48 1.07 28.82 8.27
CA LEU A 48 1.29 27.51 8.89
C LEU A 48 2.03 26.54 7.96
N ALA A 49 1.72 26.56 6.66
CA ALA A 49 2.39 25.74 5.65
C ALA A 49 3.88 26.10 5.52
N ASP A 50 4.20 27.40 5.55
CA ASP A 50 5.56 27.90 5.49
C ASP A 50 6.38 27.48 6.72
N HIS A 51 5.73 27.34 7.88
CA HIS A 51 6.31 26.81 9.11
C HIS A 51 6.27 25.28 9.24
N PHE A 52 5.97 24.53 8.16
CA PHE A 52 5.89 23.06 8.21
C PHE A 52 7.13 22.41 8.84
N TYR A 53 8.34 22.83 8.44
CA TYR A 53 9.57 22.21 8.94
C TYR A 53 9.85 22.57 10.41
N ASP A 54 9.50 23.79 10.85
CA ASP A 54 9.60 24.19 12.26
C ASP A 54 8.60 23.40 13.12
N LEU A 55 7.39 23.16 12.59
CA LEU A 55 6.33 22.41 13.23
C LEU A 55 6.72 20.93 13.43
N MET A 56 7.44 20.35 12.47
CA MET A 56 7.82 18.94 12.51
C MET A 56 9.13 18.67 13.26
N ALA A 57 9.89 19.70 13.64
CA ALA A 57 11.23 19.57 14.19
C ALA A 57 11.30 19.11 15.65
N PHE A 58 12.43 18.50 16.01
CA PHE A 58 12.72 18.07 17.37
C PHE A 58 12.74 19.24 18.36
N GLY A 59 13.21 20.40 17.92
CA GLY A 59 13.21 21.62 18.74
C GLY A 59 11.83 21.92 19.31
N LEU A 60 10.79 21.95 18.45
CA LEU A 60 9.42 22.20 18.89
C LEU A 60 8.86 21.05 19.73
N HIS A 61 9.17 19.80 19.38
CA HIS A 61 8.81 18.65 20.20
C HIS A 61 9.27 18.83 21.66
N MET A 62 10.51 19.26 21.89
CA MET A 62 11.02 19.52 23.23
C MET A 62 10.33 20.70 23.93
N GLN A 63 9.95 21.75 23.20
CA GLN A 63 9.16 22.84 23.77
C GLN A 63 7.77 22.36 24.20
N LEU A 64 7.14 21.47 23.44
CA LEU A 64 5.85 20.88 23.80
C LEU A 64 5.92 19.95 25.02
N VAL A 65 7.08 19.33 25.27
CA VAL A 65 7.33 18.53 26.47
C VAL A 65 7.62 19.41 27.69
N ALA A 66 8.43 20.45 27.52
CA ALA A 66 8.95 21.26 28.64
C ALA A 66 8.05 22.44 29.03
N ASP A 67 7.35 23.07 28.08
CA ASP A 67 6.54 24.27 28.29
C ASP A 67 5.04 24.02 28.01
N PRO A 68 4.22 23.94 29.07
CA PRO A 68 2.76 23.82 28.93
C PRO A 68 2.12 24.97 28.14
N THR A 69 2.73 26.15 28.09
CA THR A 69 2.24 27.33 27.37
C THR A 69 2.27 27.09 25.87
N VAL A 70 3.40 26.60 25.34
CA VAL A 70 3.55 26.26 23.92
C VAL A 70 2.57 25.15 23.52
N LYS A 71 2.40 24.14 24.38
CA LYS A 71 1.40 23.08 24.16
C LYS A 71 -0.02 23.62 24.14
N ALA A 72 -0.35 24.59 25.00
CA ALA A 72 -1.66 25.23 25.04
C ALA A 72 -1.92 26.08 23.79
N GLN A 73 -0.92 26.86 23.33
CA GLN A 73 -1.02 27.65 22.09
C GLN A 73 -1.26 26.75 20.87
N LEU A 74 -0.47 25.69 20.69
CA LEU A 74 -0.67 24.78 19.56
C LEU A 74 -2.02 24.03 19.64
N SER A 75 -2.48 23.71 20.86
CA SER A 75 -3.82 23.15 21.07
C SER A 75 -4.93 24.13 20.72
N SER A 76 -4.74 25.43 20.99
CA SER A 76 -5.66 26.51 20.60
C SER A 76 -5.74 26.62 19.08
N ILE A 77 -4.60 26.65 18.37
CA ILE A 77 -4.54 26.63 16.90
C ILE A 77 -5.30 25.42 16.34
N ARG A 78 -5.06 24.22 16.88
CA ARG A 78 -5.79 23.00 16.50
C ARG A 78 -7.30 23.17 16.64
N ASP A 79 -7.76 23.68 17.79
CA ASP A 79 -9.18 23.83 18.08
C ASP A 79 -9.82 24.90 17.19
N ASN A 80 -9.08 25.97 16.87
CA ASN A 80 -9.48 26.99 15.94
C ASN A 80 -9.63 26.43 14.51
N ILE A 81 -8.63 25.72 14.00
CA ILE A 81 -8.70 25.02 12.70
C ILE A 81 -9.89 24.05 12.70
N LYS A 82 -10.10 23.27 13.76
CA LYS A 82 -11.24 22.35 13.88
C LYS A 82 -12.59 23.07 13.80
N ASN A 83 -12.72 24.24 14.42
CA ASN A 83 -13.93 25.05 14.35
C ASN A 83 -14.17 25.59 12.94
N LEU A 84 -13.15 26.14 12.28
CA LEU A 84 -13.21 26.59 10.89
C LEU A 84 -13.56 25.45 9.94
N ARG A 85 -12.94 24.29 10.14
CA ARG A 85 -13.18 23.04 9.41
C ARG A 85 -14.65 22.66 9.51
N ASN A 86 -15.21 22.64 10.71
CA ASN A 86 -16.62 22.33 10.94
C ASN A 86 -17.55 23.37 10.29
N ALA A 87 -17.24 24.66 10.42
CA ALA A 87 -18.01 25.73 9.78
C ALA A 87 -18.00 25.61 8.25
N ALA A 88 -16.86 25.26 7.64
CA ALA A 88 -16.74 25.01 6.22
C ALA A 88 -17.61 23.80 5.78
N ALA A 89 -17.64 22.71 6.56
CA ALA A 89 -18.53 21.58 6.28
C ALA A 89 -20.01 21.99 6.32
N VAL A 90 -20.44 22.70 7.36
CA VAL A 90 -21.83 23.17 7.48
C VAL A 90 -22.20 24.07 6.30
N LYS A 91 -21.29 24.96 5.88
CA LYS A 91 -21.51 25.84 4.72
C LYS A 91 -21.58 25.05 3.40
N LEU A 92 -20.77 24.01 3.24
CA LEU A 92 -20.81 23.09 2.08
C LEU A 92 -22.05 22.19 2.07
N GLU A 93 -22.68 21.95 3.21
CA GLU A 93 -23.95 21.21 3.31
C GLU A 93 -25.17 22.09 3.05
N GLN A 94 -25.14 23.35 3.49
CA GLN A 94 -26.30 24.25 3.47
C GLN A 94 -26.31 25.24 2.30
N GLY A 95 -25.18 25.44 1.62
CA GLY A 95 -24.98 26.47 0.61
C GLY A 95 -24.40 25.93 -0.71
N PRO A 96 -24.22 26.81 -1.70
CA PRO A 96 -23.54 26.45 -2.94
C PRO A 96 -22.10 26.03 -2.62
N ARG A 97 -21.73 24.85 -3.11
CA ARG A 97 -20.36 24.36 -3.03
C ARG A 97 -19.51 25.11 -4.06
N THR A 98 -18.44 25.75 -3.61
CA THR A 98 -17.48 26.44 -4.48
C THR A 98 -16.11 25.79 -4.36
N ASP A 99 -15.32 25.82 -5.43
CA ASP A 99 -13.98 25.24 -5.47
C ASP A 99 -13.08 25.81 -4.38
N GLU A 100 -13.22 27.11 -4.06
CA GLU A 100 -12.42 27.75 -3.00
C GLU A 100 -12.78 27.22 -1.61
N LEU A 101 -14.07 27.02 -1.33
CA LEU A 101 -14.52 26.55 -0.03
C LEU A 101 -14.18 25.07 0.19
N GLU A 102 -14.25 24.26 -0.85
CA GLU A 102 -13.82 22.86 -0.80
C GLU A 102 -12.31 22.73 -0.65
N ALA A 103 -11.53 23.49 -1.44
CA ALA A 103 -10.07 23.53 -1.31
C ALA A 103 -9.65 24.02 0.08
N LEU A 104 -10.34 25.02 0.62
CA LEU A 104 -10.14 25.46 2.00
C LEU A 104 -10.45 24.33 2.99
N ARG A 105 -11.59 23.65 2.82
CA ARG A 105 -12.00 22.57 3.71
C ARG A 105 -11.00 21.42 3.71
N GLU A 106 -10.48 21.05 2.54
CA GLU A 106 -9.44 20.03 2.39
C GLU A 106 -8.15 20.45 3.11
N LYS A 107 -7.67 21.69 2.89
CA LYS A 107 -6.51 22.24 3.61
C LYS A 107 -6.73 22.23 5.13
N LEU A 108 -7.92 22.60 5.60
CA LEU A 108 -8.26 22.58 7.02
C LEU A 108 -8.22 21.16 7.60
N ASP A 109 -8.71 20.14 6.88
CA ASP A 109 -8.61 18.75 7.30
C ASP A 109 -7.14 18.26 7.34
N ASP A 110 -6.34 18.68 6.36
CA ASP A 110 -4.91 18.37 6.27
C ASP A 110 -4.09 18.96 7.42
N TYR A 111 -4.23 20.25 7.70
CA TYR A 111 -3.50 20.91 8.79
C TYR A 111 -4.04 20.58 10.18
N LEU A 112 -5.34 20.28 10.30
CA LEU A 112 -5.88 19.72 11.53
C LEU A 112 -5.24 18.38 11.85
N TRP A 113 -5.16 17.49 10.85
CA TRP A 113 -4.52 16.19 11.00
C TRP A 113 -3.05 16.34 11.38
N GLN A 114 -2.32 17.22 10.68
CA GLN A 114 -0.92 17.48 10.97
C GLN A 114 -0.71 17.90 12.43
N ILE A 115 -1.43 18.92 12.92
CA ILE A 115 -1.23 19.40 14.28
C ILE A 115 -1.69 18.37 15.31
N ASP A 116 -2.86 17.76 15.12
CA ASP A 116 -3.43 16.84 16.10
C ASP A 116 -2.66 15.50 16.15
N GLN A 117 -2.45 14.87 15.00
CA GLN A 117 -1.94 13.51 14.90
C GLN A 117 -0.42 13.48 14.77
N GLU A 118 0.17 14.31 13.91
CA GLU A 118 1.60 14.25 13.57
C GLU A 118 2.48 15.04 14.56
N VAL A 119 1.90 16.01 15.28
CA VAL A 119 2.62 16.85 16.25
C VAL A 119 2.17 16.54 17.69
N LEU A 120 0.95 16.86 18.07
CA LEU A 120 0.49 16.79 19.47
C LEU A 120 0.45 15.34 19.98
N GLN A 121 -0.22 14.42 19.29
CA GLN A 121 -0.25 13.01 19.68
C GLN A 121 1.10 12.31 19.47
N ASN A 122 1.93 12.82 18.56
CA ASN A 122 3.27 12.31 18.39
C ASN A 122 4.14 12.54 19.63
N VAL A 123 3.92 13.63 20.39
CA VAL A 123 4.58 13.82 21.69
C VAL A 123 4.34 12.61 22.58
N ASP A 124 3.06 12.22 22.73
CA ASP A 124 2.70 11.09 23.59
C ASP A 124 3.27 9.76 23.08
N ARG A 125 3.27 9.53 21.75
CA ARG A 125 3.88 8.33 21.14
C ARG A 125 5.41 8.27 21.38
N THR A 126 6.11 9.38 21.20
CA THR A 126 7.56 9.45 21.47
C THR A 126 7.88 9.24 22.94
N LEU A 127 7.10 9.81 23.87
CA LEU A 127 7.28 9.58 25.30
C LEU A 127 6.98 8.13 25.70
N ALA A 128 6.04 7.48 25.02
CA ALA A 128 5.64 6.10 25.30
C ALA A 128 6.73 5.08 24.97
N ILE A 129 7.65 5.40 24.04
CA ILE A 129 8.76 4.49 23.72
C ILE A 129 9.94 4.60 24.70
N MET A 130 9.89 5.54 25.65
CA MET A 130 10.94 5.81 26.64
C MET A 130 10.62 5.21 28.02
N PRO A 131 11.63 4.89 28.85
CA PRO A 131 11.43 4.63 30.26
C PRO A 131 10.80 5.85 30.94
N LYS A 132 9.78 5.61 31.79
CA LYS A 132 8.99 6.68 32.43
C LYS A 132 9.82 7.74 33.15
N ALA A 133 10.95 7.35 33.75
CA ALA A 133 11.84 8.28 34.45
C ALA A 133 12.51 9.27 33.49
N ILE A 134 12.91 8.81 32.30
CA ILE A 134 13.55 9.64 31.27
C ILE A 134 12.49 10.49 30.56
N ALA A 135 11.32 9.90 30.26
CA ALA A 135 10.21 10.62 29.64
C ALA A 135 9.73 11.84 30.46
N ALA A 136 9.90 11.80 31.79
CA ALA A 136 9.55 12.90 32.70
C ALA A 136 10.67 13.92 32.89
N ASP A 137 11.88 13.65 32.39
CA ASP A 137 13.07 14.46 32.57
C ASP A 137 13.37 15.24 31.28
N ALA A 138 12.84 16.46 31.17
CA ALA A 138 13.06 17.31 30.00
C ALA A 138 14.53 17.72 29.79
N ASP A 139 15.38 17.59 30.82
CA ASP A 139 16.82 17.84 30.71
C ASP A 139 17.55 16.69 30.00
N ALA A 140 16.91 15.52 29.87
CA ALA A 140 17.38 14.36 29.10
C ALA A 140 17.22 14.54 27.57
N ARG A 141 17.55 15.72 27.05
CA ARG A 141 17.31 16.11 25.65
C ARG A 141 17.89 15.11 24.64
N ASP A 142 19.08 14.58 24.91
CA ASP A 142 19.76 13.55 24.13
C ASP A 142 18.90 12.27 23.95
N ARG A 143 18.32 11.79 25.04
CA ARG A 143 17.49 10.58 25.06
C ARG A 143 16.10 10.85 24.49
N HIS A 144 15.55 12.06 24.67
CA HIS A 144 14.38 12.50 23.92
C HIS A 144 14.65 12.53 22.40
N PHE A 145 15.84 12.97 21.97
CA PHE A 145 16.21 12.99 20.55
C PHE A 145 16.31 11.59 19.96
N LEU A 146 16.94 10.66 20.71
CA LEU A 146 16.97 9.24 20.35
C LEU A 146 15.55 8.69 20.14
N ALA A 147 14.65 8.95 21.09
CA ALA A 147 13.25 8.51 21.02
C ALA A 147 12.55 9.12 19.81
N TRP A 148 12.64 10.44 19.64
CA TRP A 148 11.99 11.17 18.55
C TRP A 148 12.46 10.71 17.17
N GLY A 149 13.77 10.51 16.96
CA GLY A 149 14.32 10.00 15.71
C GLY A 149 13.93 8.54 15.44
N THR A 150 13.92 7.71 16.49
CA THR A 150 13.50 6.29 16.40
C THR A 150 12.04 6.16 16.05
N GLU A 151 11.16 6.90 16.74
CA GLU A 151 9.71 6.85 16.50
C GLU A 151 9.37 7.31 15.09
N GLN A 152 10.04 8.33 14.55
CA GLN A 152 9.82 8.75 13.16
C GLN A 152 10.11 7.65 12.15
N VAL A 153 11.23 6.95 12.31
CA VAL A 153 11.57 5.84 11.41
C VAL A 153 10.56 4.70 11.56
N LEU A 154 10.13 4.37 12.78
CA LEU A 154 9.09 3.37 13.01
C LEU A 154 7.73 3.79 12.44
N GLU A 155 7.37 5.07 12.53
CA GLU A 155 6.15 5.64 11.96
C GLU A 155 6.17 5.60 10.41
N SER A 156 7.34 5.78 9.80
CA SER A 156 7.54 5.56 8.36
C SER A 156 7.39 4.08 8.01
N ILE A 157 7.96 3.19 8.84
CA ILE A 157 7.85 1.74 8.66
C ILE A 157 6.41 1.26 8.77
N ASP A 158 5.63 1.75 9.74
CA ASP A 158 4.21 1.39 9.90
C ASP A 158 3.38 1.75 8.66
N LYS A 159 3.70 2.88 8.00
CA LYS A 159 3.06 3.30 6.74
C LYS A 159 3.50 2.47 5.54
N LEU A 160 4.74 1.98 5.56
CA LEU A 160 5.34 1.16 4.51
C LEU A 160 5.09 -0.34 4.71
N GLU A 161 4.56 -0.76 5.86
CA GLU A 161 4.19 -2.13 6.15
C GLU A 161 2.99 -2.53 5.28
N VAL A 162 3.07 -3.70 4.64
CA VAL A 162 2.16 -4.06 3.54
C VAL A 162 1.26 -5.22 3.86
N ARG A 163 1.59 -6.10 4.82
CA ARG A 163 0.84 -7.36 5.03
C ARG A 163 0.53 -7.71 6.49
N GLY A 164 1.33 -7.26 7.45
CA GLY A 164 1.24 -7.66 8.86
C GLY A 164 1.69 -9.11 9.13
N ARG A 165 2.04 -9.87 8.08
CA ARG A 165 2.63 -11.21 8.15
C ARG A 165 3.94 -11.21 7.38
N ASP A 166 4.91 -10.54 7.97
CA ASP A 166 6.21 -10.18 7.43
C ASP A 166 7.20 -10.15 8.59
N SER A 167 8.38 -9.62 8.32
CA SER A 167 9.41 -9.49 9.33
C SER A 167 10.02 -8.11 9.26
N ALA A 168 10.20 -7.45 10.39
CA ALA A 168 10.77 -6.11 10.45
C ALA A 168 12.06 -6.10 11.25
N GLY A 169 12.90 -5.11 10.98
CA GLY A 169 14.05 -4.82 11.82
C GLY A 169 14.46 -3.37 11.75
N VAL A 170 15.13 -2.91 12.80
CA VAL A 170 15.69 -1.57 12.94
C VAL A 170 17.06 -1.67 13.59
N ALA A 171 18.03 -0.95 13.01
CA ALA A 171 19.32 -0.69 13.63
C ALA A 171 19.33 0.77 14.09
N VAL A 172 19.31 0.96 15.41
CA VAL A 172 19.42 2.27 16.05
C VAL A 172 20.90 2.49 16.36
N ALA A 173 21.56 3.40 15.65
CA ALA A 173 22.97 3.68 15.83
C ALA A 173 23.21 5.15 16.20
N PHE A 174 24.19 5.39 17.05
CA PHE A 174 24.53 6.73 17.51
C PHE A 174 26.01 6.92 17.83
N ILE A 175 26.44 8.17 17.83
CA ILE A 175 27.78 8.63 18.22
C ILE A 175 27.73 9.31 19.58
N LEU A 176 28.70 8.98 20.42
CA LEU A 176 29.08 9.72 21.61
C LEU A 176 30.40 10.48 21.37
N PRO A 177 30.56 11.69 21.93
CA PRO A 177 31.79 12.46 21.83
C PRO A 177 32.95 11.76 22.56
N ALA A 178 34.19 12.16 22.25
CA ALA A 178 35.39 11.46 22.72
C ALA A 178 35.60 11.45 24.24
N ASP A 179 34.95 12.38 24.96
CA ASP A 179 34.98 12.51 26.42
C ASP A 179 33.87 11.71 27.14
N LYS A 180 32.95 11.10 26.38
CA LYS A 180 31.88 10.26 26.91
C LYS A 180 32.20 8.78 26.71
N ASP A 181 32.19 8.05 27.82
CA ASP A 181 32.34 6.59 27.84
C ASP A 181 30.96 5.94 28.06
N PRO A 182 30.42 5.18 27.08
CA PRO A 182 29.10 4.56 27.20
C PRO A 182 29.03 3.51 28.32
N GLU A 183 30.16 2.97 28.77
CA GLU A 183 30.19 1.90 29.76
C GLU A 183 30.31 2.41 31.21
N LEU A 184 30.60 3.70 31.38
CA LEU A 184 30.93 4.27 32.68
C LEU A 184 29.73 4.32 33.63
N SER A 185 28.55 4.64 33.09
CA SER A 185 27.27 4.71 33.84
C SER A 185 26.61 3.34 34.04
N LEU A 186 27.13 2.27 33.43
CA LEU A 186 26.49 0.95 33.46
C LEU A 186 26.68 0.23 34.81
N THR A 187 25.59 -0.34 35.31
CA THR A 187 25.59 -1.28 36.43
C THR A 187 26.35 -2.56 36.10
N LYS A 188 26.66 -3.38 37.10
CA LYS A 188 27.36 -4.65 36.90
C LYS A 188 26.55 -5.60 36.03
N GLU A 189 25.24 -5.63 36.23
CA GLU A 189 24.28 -6.42 35.47
C GLU A 189 24.24 -5.96 34.01
N GLN A 190 24.17 -4.66 33.76
CA GLN A 190 24.20 -4.09 32.40
C GLN A 190 25.52 -4.35 31.69
N LYS A 191 26.68 -4.29 32.38
CA LYS A 191 27.97 -4.66 31.80
C LYS A 191 28.01 -6.13 31.39
N SER A 192 27.47 -7.02 32.22
CA SER A 192 27.35 -8.44 31.87
C SER A 192 26.45 -8.64 30.65
N GLN A 193 25.33 -7.91 30.59
CA GLN A 193 24.41 -7.95 29.45
C GLN A 193 25.06 -7.41 28.17
N LEU A 194 25.82 -6.32 28.26
CA LEU A 194 26.59 -5.76 27.15
C LEU A 194 27.60 -6.77 26.62
N CYS A 195 28.39 -7.40 27.49
CA CYS A 195 29.35 -8.44 27.09
C CYS A 195 28.67 -9.60 26.35
N ASP A 196 27.51 -10.04 26.82
CA ASP A 196 26.73 -11.09 26.15
C ASP A 196 26.18 -10.65 24.79
N ARG A 197 25.62 -9.44 24.70
CA ARG A 197 25.02 -8.90 23.46
C ARG A 197 26.03 -8.44 22.41
N CYS A 198 27.29 -8.24 22.79
CA CYS A 198 28.41 -8.08 21.87
C CYS A 198 28.85 -9.42 21.24
N SER A 199 28.37 -10.56 21.73
CA SER A 199 28.66 -11.88 21.16
C SER A 199 27.96 -12.09 19.81
N ILE A 200 28.63 -12.83 18.92
CA ILE A 200 28.09 -13.21 17.60
C ILE A 200 26.83 -14.06 17.69
N SER A 201 26.61 -14.76 18.80
CA SER A 201 25.39 -15.55 19.05
C SER A 201 24.10 -14.72 19.08
N ASN A 202 24.20 -13.39 19.23
CA ASN A 202 23.08 -12.46 19.21
C ASN A 202 22.99 -11.67 17.88
N ALA A 203 23.74 -12.07 16.84
CA ALA A 203 23.78 -11.34 15.57
C ALA A 203 22.44 -11.37 14.79
N ASP A 204 21.58 -12.36 15.07
CA ASP A 204 20.27 -12.49 14.46
C ASP A 204 19.24 -11.50 15.03
N THR A 205 19.31 -11.15 16.32
CA THR A 205 18.53 -10.07 16.97
C THR A 205 19.14 -9.67 18.32
N ARG A 206 18.98 -8.41 18.74
CA ARG A 206 19.48 -7.83 20.01
C ARG A 206 20.99 -7.62 20.11
N GLN A 207 21.75 -7.77 19.02
CA GLN A 207 23.16 -7.40 19.00
C GLN A 207 23.38 -5.95 19.43
N VAL A 208 24.40 -5.74 20.25
CA VAL A 208 24.97 -4.42 20.54
C VAL A 208 26.39 -4.38 20.00
N LEU A 209 26.71 -3.33 19.24
CA LEU A 209 28.07 -3.07 18.81
C LEU A 209 28.55 -1.75 19.41
N VAL A 210 29.71 -1.76 20.06
CA VAL A 210 30.41 -0.58 20.55
C VAL A 210 31.76 -0.49 19.84
N ARG A 211 32.04 0.65 19.21
CA ARG A 211 33.25 0.87 18.42
C ARG A 211 33.83 2.25 18.69
N LYS A 212 35.08 2.28 19.12
CA LYS A 212 35.86 3.51 19.15
C LYS A 212 36.35 3.86 17.74
N LEU A 213 36.13 5.09 17.31
CA LEU A 213 36.56 5.63 16.03
C LEU A 213 37.97 6.22 16.13
N ASP A 214 38.60 6.43 14.96
CA ASP A 214 39.97 6.94 14.87
C ASP A 214 40.10 8.38 15.41
N ASP A 215 39.02 9.15 15.40
CA ASP A 215 38.93 10.50 15.96
C ASP A 215 38.61 10.52 17.47
N GLY A 216 38.50 9.35 18.10
CA GLY A 216 38.25 9.20 19.53
C GLY A 216 36.78 9.12 19.93
N ARG A 217 35.83 9.42 19.03
CA ARG A 217 34.39 9.25 19.26
C ARG A 217 34.03 7.78 19.44
N THR A 218 32.88 7.49 20.04
CA THR A 218 32.39 6.12 20.24
C THR A 218 31.06 5.92 19.51
N ALA A 219 31.03 5.02 18.53
CA ALA A 219 29.83 4.60 17.84
C ALA A 219 29.18 3.40 18.56
N CYS A 220 27.89 3.49 18.81
CA CYS A 220 27.07 2.43 19.39
C CYS A 220 25.96 2.05 18.40
N ARG A 221 25.63 0.75 18.28
CA ARG A 221 24.51 0.26 17.47
C ARG A 221 23.74 -0.81 18.20
N PHE A 222 22.41 -0.67 18.22
CA PHE A 222 21.46 -1.62 18.77
C PHE A 222 20.58 -2.18 17.66
N LEU A 223 20.49 -3.50 17.55
CA LEU A 223 19.71 -4.20 16.52
C LEU A 223 18.46 -4.84 17.11
N TYR A 224 17.29 -4.53 16.55
CA TYR A 224 16.02 -5.13 16.94
C TYR A 224 15.36 -5.74 15.71
N LYS A 225 14.94 -7.01 15.80
CA LYS A 225 14.29 -7.75 14.72
C LYS A 225 13.14 -8.59 15.25
N VAL A 226 12.08 -8.64 14.46
CA VAL A 226 10.87 -9.43 14.70
C VAL A 226 10.47 -10.13 13.40
N ALA A 227 9.95 -11.35 13.51
CA ALA A 227 9.38 -12.08 12.38
C ALA A 227 8.05 -12.70 12.80
N GLN A 228 6.94 -12.19 12.24
CA GLN A 228 5.61 -12.69 12.55
C GLN A 228 5.08 -13.56 11.41
N LEU A 229 5.02 -14.87 11.67
CA LEU A 229 4.44 -15.84 10.73
C LEU A 229 2.92 -15.73 10.64
N VAL A 230 2.25 -15.05 11.55
CA VAL A 230 0.82 -14.67 11.50
C VAL A 230 0.72 -13.38 12.31
N GLY A 231 0.19 -12.32 11.72
CA GLY A 231 0.02 -11.03 12.38
C GLY A 231 -0.88 -10.10 11.56
N GLN A 232 -1.10 -8.91 12.10
CA GLN A 232 -1.81 -7.78 11.51
C GLN A 232 -0.85 -6.61 11.29
N LEU A 233 -1.24 -5.68 10.41
CA LEU A 233 -0.44 -4.47 10.20
C LEU A 233 -0.37 -3.66 11.49
N GLY A 234 0.84 -3.25 11.82
CA GLY A 234 1.21 -2.60 13.08
C GLY A 234 1.84 -3.56 14.10
N ASP A 235 1.66 -4.88 13.97
CA ASP A 235 2.15 -5.83 14.98
C ASP A 235 3.69 -5.84 15.04
N ASN A 236 4.37 -5.72 13.89
CA ASN A 236 5.83 -5.62 13.87
C ASN A 236 6.33 -4.31 14.48
N GLY A 237 5.71 -3.17 14.10
CA GLY A 237 6.04 -1.87 14.67
C GLY A 237 5.84 -1.84 16.18
N SER A 238 4.74 -2.43 16.68
CA SER A 238 4.50 -2.59 18.12
C SER A 238 5.58 -3.44 18.79
N ALA A 239 5.92 -4.59 18.22
CA ALA A 239 6.96 -5.46 18.79
C ALA A 239 8.35 -4.79 18.82
N LEU A 240 8.71 -4.02 17.79
CA LEU A 240 9.96 -3.26 17.78
C LEU A 240 9.95 -2.16 18.86
N ARG A 241 8.84 -1.45 19.04
CA ARG A 241 8.69 -0.47 20.14
C ARG A 241 8.82 -1.13 21.51
N ASP A 242 8.19 -2.27 21.72
CA ASP A 242 8.28 -3.02 22.99
C ASP A 242 9.74 -3.43 23.31
N PHE A 243 10.50 -3.85 22.30
CA PHE A 243 11.92 -4.15 22.47
C PHE A 243 12.74 -2.93 22.88
N ILE A 244 12.47 -1.77 22.28
CA ILE A 244 13.18 -0.51 22.54
C ILE A 244 12.83 0.05 23.93
N VAL A 245 11.54 0.03 24.30
CA VAL A 245 11.06 0.45 25.63
C VAL A 245 11.74 -0.38 26.72
N GLY A 246 11.85 -1.69 26.51
CA GLY A 246 12.41 -2.63 27.48
C GLY A 246 13.94 -2.66 27.55
N ASP A 247 14.66 -1.92 26.70
CA ASP A 247 16.13 -1.99 26.62
C ASP A 247 16.83 -0.94 27.49
N GLU A 248 17.01 -1.25 28.78
CA GLU A 248 17.70 -0.35 29.73
C GLU A 248 19.13 0.01 29.30
N LEU A 249 19.80 -0.87 28.55
CA LEU A 249 21.16 -0.66 28.08
C LEU A 249 21.21 0.45 27.01
N LEU A 250 20.25 0.46 26.07
CA LEU A 250 20.10 1.53 25.08
C LEU A 250 20.01 2.89 25.76
N TRP A 251 19.09 3.02 26.72
CA TRP A 251 18.79 4.30 27.37
C TRP A 251 19.91 4.81 28.27
N SER A 252 20.69 3.90 28.87
CA SER A 252 21.83 4.26 29.71
C SER A 252 23.04 4.69 28.88
N MET A 253 23.27 4.03 27.73
CA MET A 253 24.41 4.31 26.85
C MET A 253 24.20 5.53 25.95
N ALA A 254 22.94 5.95 25.72
CA ALA A 254 22.62 7.09 24.87
C ALA A 254 22.84 8.46 25.54
N GLU A 255 23.28 8.49 26.81
CA GLU A 255 23.59 9.75 27.49
C GLU A 255 24.80 10.44 26.84
N GLY A 256 24.59 11.65 26.33
CA GLY A 256 25.58 12.43 25.58
C GLY A 256 25.58 12.14 24.08
N LEU A 257 24.51 11.58 23.52
CA LEU A 257 24.28 11.46 22.08
C LEU A 257 24.60 12.75 21.32
N ASP A 258 25.41 12.68 20.26
CA ASP A 258 25.71 13.79 19.34
C ASP A 258 25.01 13.62 17.98
N THR A 259 25.22 12.46 17.33
CA THR A 259 24.66 12.14 16.00
C THR A 259 23.90 10.81 16.04
N LEU A 260 22.75 10.76 15.38
CA LEU A 260 21.86 9.62 15.25
C LEU A 260 21.80 9.14 13.79
N ASN A 261 21.95 7.83 13.58
CA ASN A 261 21.86 7.18 12.27
C ASN A 261 21.03 5.90 12.43
N ILE A 262 19.81 5.90 11.90
CA ILE A 262 18.86 4.80 12.03
C ILE A 262 18.55 4.27 10.63
N ILE A 263 18.57 2.94 10.48
CA ILE A 263 18.05 2.26 9.30
C ILE A 263 17.03 1.21 9.73
N ALA A 264 15.91 1.12 9.04
CA ALA A 264 14.86 0.16 9.31
C ALA A 264 14.28 -0.42 8.03
N HIS A 265 13.67 -1.60 8.16
CA HIS A 265 13.10 -2.31 7.04
C HIS A 265 11.94 -3.23 7.44
N THR A 266 10.86 -3.23 6.65
CA THR A 266 9.84 -4.29 6.65
C THR A 266 10.04 -5.18 5.44
N ARG A 267 10.20 -6.48 5.70
CA ARG A 267 10.58 -7.47 4.70
C ARG A 267 9.41 -8.35 4.31
N TRP A 268 9.07 -8.29 3.03
CA TRP A 268 8.37 -9.37 2.36
C TRP A 268 9.38 -10.34 1.73
N ALA A 269 9.31 -11.61 2.14
CA ALA A 269 10.28 -12.61 1.73
C ALA A 269 10.08 -13.06 0.26
N SER A 270 10.91 -12.55 -0.66
CA SER A 270 11.08 -13.10 -2.02
C SER A 270 11.94 -14.36 -2.01
N ASN A 271 13.10 -14.29 -1.34
CA ASN A 271 14.07 -15.38 -1.19
C ASN A 271 14.25 -15.75 0.29
N GLY A 272 13.99 -17.01 0.66
CA GLY A 272 14.11 -17.48 2.05
C GLY A 272 12.83 -17.30 2.89
N ILE A 273 12.75 -18.00 4.03
CA ILE A 273 11.55 -17.99 4.88
C ILE A 273 11.44 -16.72 5.73
N ILE A 274 10.23 -16.39 6.17
CA ILE A 274 9.98 -15.37 7.21
C ILE A 274 10.57 -15.89 8.53
N SER A 275 11.69 -15.32 8.95
CA SER A 275 12.39 -15.66 10.20
C SER A 275 13.31 -14.52 10.60
N VAL A 276 13.64 -14.43 11.89
CA VAL A 276 14.49 -13.38 12.46
C VAL A 276 15.86 -13.27 11.76
N PRO A 277 16.59 -14.38 11.46
CA PRO A 277 17.87 -14.29 10.76
C PRO A 277 17.79 -13.72 9.33
N ASN A 278 16.62 -13.82 8.68
CA ASN A 278 16.39 -13.26 7.34
C ASN A 278 15.88 -11.81 7.37
N CYS A 279 15.56 -11.26 8.55
CA CYS A 279 15.17 -9.85 8.68
C CYS A 279 16.33 -8.93 8.29
N HIS A 280 16.01 -7.83 7.62
CA HIS A 280 16.96 -6.74 7.43
C HIS A 280 16.83 -5.76 8.61
N PRO A 281 17.88 -5.01 8.97
CA PRO A 281 19.21 -4.96 8.35
C PRO A 281 20.04 -6.25 8.52
N VAL A 282 20.88 -6.57 7.54
CA VAL A 282 21.79 -7.74 7.57
C VAL A 282 23.26 -7.30 7.60
N ASP A 283 24.07 -8.01 8.39
CA ASP A 283 25.52 -7.79 8.51
C ASP A 283 26.33 -8.68 7.54
N GLY A 284 27.66 -8.52 7.52
CA GLY A 284 28.57 -9.29 6.66
C GLY A 284 29.11 -10.60 7.24
N LEU A 285 28.66 -11.05 8.41
CA LEU A 285 29.22 -12.23 9.09
C LEU A 285 28.97 -13.53 8.30
N VAL A 286 29.98 -14.39 8.26
CA VAL A 286 29.95 -15.71 7.61
C VAL A 286 30.59 -16.73 8.55
N GLU A 287 30.47 -18.02 8.27
CA GLU A 287 31.22 -19.04 9.00
C GLU A 287 32.55 -19.33 8.30
N GLY A 288 33.60 -19.65 9.07
CA GLY A 288 34.98 -19.84 8.61
C GLY A 288 35.97 -18.77 9.12
N ASP A 289 37.27 -19.00 8.90
CA ASP A 289 38.38 -18.17 9.41
C ASP A 289 38.48 -16.76 8.78
N VAL A 290 37.52 -16.35 7.95
CA VAL A 290 37.51 -15.05 7.27
C VAL A 290 36.48 -14.06 7.85
N SER A 291 35.68 -14.47 8.84
CA SER A 291 34.54 -13.68 9.32
C SER A 291 34.87 -12.54 10.30
N THR A 292 36.15 -12.28 10.58
CA THR A 292 36.53 -11.29 11.61
C THR A 292 36.37 -9.85 11.11
N GLY A 293 35.54 -9.05 11.79
CA GLY A 293 35.42 -7.60 11.58
C GLY A 293 34.38 -7.16 10.54
N LEU A 294 33.55 -8.07 10.05
CA LEU A 294 32.52 -7.86 9.01
C LEU A 294 31.20 -7.26 9.58
N GLU A 295 31.06 -7.21 10.90
CA GLU A 295 29.86 -6.74 11.63
C GLU A 295 29.67 -5.21 11.61
N LYS A 296 30.65 -4.46 11.11
CA LYS A 296 30.66 -2.97 11.18
C LYS A 296 29.74 -2.30 10.18
N THR A 297 29.28 -3.03 9.17
CA THR A 297 28.33 -2.54 8.18
C THR A 297 27.04 -3.33 8.25
N MET A 298 25.94 -2.63 8.00
CA MET A 298 24.60 -3.18 7.91
C MET A 298 23.98 -2.72 6.61
N PHE A 299 23.29 -3.63 5.93
CA PHE A 299 22.61 -3.36 4.68
C PHE A 299 21.12 -3.67 4.82
N VAL A 300 20.28 -2.84 4.21
CA VAL A 300 18.87 -3.14 3.92
C VAL A 300 18.69 -3.20 2.42
N LEU A 301 17.85 -4.11 1.94
CA LEU A 301 17.59 -4.30 0.51
C LEU A 301 16.08 -4.40 0.26
N ASN A 302 15.60 -3.48 -0.56
CA ASN A 302 14.35 -3.63 -1.28
C ASN A 302 14.65 -4.20 -2.66
N GLY A 303 13.91 -5.24 -3.04
CA GLY A 303 14.10 -5.97 -4.30
C GLY A 303 14.98 -7.21 -4.13
N ASP A 304 15.57 -7.66 -5.22
CA ASP A 304 16.23 -8.97 -5.32
C ASP A 304 17.62 -8.86 -5.97
N VAL A 305 18.59 -9.62 -5.45
CA VAL A 305 19.89 -9.89 -6.09
C VAL A 305 19.78 -11.21 -6.86
N ASP A 306 19.47 -11.14 -8.15
CA ASP A 306 19.16 -12.31 -8.98
C ASP A 306 20.33 -13.30 -9.09
N ASN A 307 21.56 -12.77 -9.10
CA ASN A 307 22.79 -13.57 -9.23
C ASN A 307 23.44 -13.93 -7.88
N TYR A 308 22.74 -13.82 -6.75
CA TYR A 308 23.34 -14.00 -5.41
C TYR A 308 24.03 -15.36 -5.22
N ARG A 309 23.50 -16.45 -5.79
CA ARG A 309 24.09 -17.80 -5.66
C ARG A 309 25.46 -17.87 -6.31
N THR A 310 25.60 -17.31 -7.51
CA THR A 310 26.88 -17.19 -8.21
C THR A 310 27.87 -16.39 -7.38
N LEU A 311 27.43 -15.26 -6.81
CA LEU A 311 28.27 -14.41 -5.95
C LEU A 311 28.72 -15.15 -4.67
N VAL A 312 27.86 -15.98 -4.08
CA VAL A 312 28.20 -16.84 -2.93
C VAL A 312 29.27 -17.87 -3.32
N GLU A 313 29.16 -18.51 -4.47
CA GLU A 313 30.16 -19.47 -4.94
C GLU A 313 31.52 -18.79 -5.21
N GLU A 314 31.50 -17.66 -5.94
CA GLU A 314 32.70 -16.94 -6.37
C GLU A 314 33.45 -16.24 -5.25
N THR A 315 32.76 -15.67 -4.26
CA THR A 315 33.39 -14.81 -3.25
C THR A 315 33.42 -15.44 -1.85
N VAL A 316 32.43 -16.25 -1.50
CA VAL A 316 32.30 -16.82 -0.14
C VAL A 316 32.91 -18.21 -0.10
N THR A 317 32.39 -19.11 -0.93
CA THR A 317 32.78 -20.53 -0.94
C THR A 317 34.23 -20.69 -1.41
N SER A 318 34.64 -19.94 -2.44
CA SER A 318 36.02 -19.96 -2.96
C SER A 318 37.08 -19.58 -1.92
N LYS A 319 36.70 -18.83 -0.88
CA LYS A 319 37.56 -18.41 0.24
C LYS A 319 37.47 -19.33 1.46
N GLY A 320 36.78 -20.47 1.34
CA GLY A 320 36.57 -21.41 2.44
C GLY A 320 35.55 -20.94 3.49
N ALA A 321 34.71 -19.97 3.14
CA ALA A 321 33.66 -19.44 4.01
C ALA A 321 32.28 -19.94 3.56
N TYR A 322 31.28 -19.81 4.43
CA TYR A 322 29.90 -20.15 4.09
C TYR A 322 28.90 -19.29 4.84
N ILE A 323 27.74 -19.04 4.21
CA ILE A 323 26.62 -18.37 4.87
C ILE A 323 25.86 -19.43 5.69
N PRO A 324 25.55 -19.18 6.99
CA PRO A 324 24.76 -20.10 7.80
C PRO A 324 23.45 -20.50 7.11
N PRO A 325 23.07 -21.79 7.07
CA PRO A 325 21.85 -22.23 6.37
C PRO A 325 20.54 -21.60 6.86
N ALA A 326 20.51 -21.13 8.11
CA ALA A 326 19.39 -20.38 8.66
C ALA A 326 19.16 -19.01 7.98
N ILE A 327 20.21 -18.44 7.36
CA ILE A 327 20.19 -17.20 6.60
C ILE A 327 20.09 -17.55 5.11
N SER A 328 18.90 -17.36 4.56
CA SER A 328 18.55 -17.70 3.17
C SER A 328 18.14 -16.48 2.34
N THR A 329 18.17 -15.28 2.92
CA THR A 329 17.97 -14.03 2.18
C THR A 329 19.19 -13.72 1.31
N ASP A 330 18.91 -13.36 0.07
CA ASP A 330 19.85 -12.83 -0.93
C ASP A 330 20.57 -11.56 -0.45
N ALA A 331 19.88 -10.65 0.26
CA ALA A 331 20.46 -9.42 0.81
C ALA A 331 21.76 -9.61 1.62
N LYS A 332 21.95 -10.80 2.22
CA LYS A 332 23.15 -11.14 2.98
C LYS A 332 24.43 -11.03 2.14
N ILE A 333 24.33 -11.20 0.82
CA ILE A 333 25.48 -11.13 -0.07
C ILE A 333 26.07 -9.71 -0.14
N LEU A 334 25.27 -8.66 0.02
CA LEU A 334 25.70 -7.25 -0.11
C LEU A 334 26.81 -6.87 0.91
N PRO A 335 26.60 -7.00 2.24
CA PRO A 335 27.64 -6.71 3.21
C PRO A 335 28.82 -7.69 3.10
N VAL A 336 28.57 -8.94 2.69
CA VAL A 336 29.64 -9.94 2.49
C VAL A 336 30.58 -9.52 1.36
N LEU A 337 30.04 -9.12 0.21
CA LEU A 337 30.83 -8.60 -0.92
C LEU A 337 31.58 -7.33 -0.52
N PHE A 338 30.94 -6.43 0.22
CA PHE A 338 31.57 -5.19 0.68
C PHE A 338 32.87 -5.44 1.42
N HIS A 339 32.94 -6.50 2.23
CA HIS A 339 34.15 -6.77 3.01
C HIS A 339 35.10 -7.79 2.39
N LEU A 340 34.57 -8.86 1.79
CA LEU A 340 35.40 -9.93 1.25
C LEU A 340 35.92 -9.62 -0.14
N ASP A 341 35.24 -8.82 -0.94
CA ASP A 341 35.56 -8.64 -2.37
C ASP A 341 35.93 -7.22 -2.76
N ALA A 342 35.26 -6.22 -2.16
CA ALA A 342 35.52 -4.83 -2.53
C ALA A 342 36.96 -4.42 -2.18
N PRO A 343 37.64 -3.62 -3.04
CA PRO A 343 39.04 -3.25 -2.82
C PRO A 343 39.23 -2.54 -1.48
N GLN A 344 40.02 -3.13 -0.57
CA GLN A 344 40.15 -2.60 0.79
C GLN A 344 40.90 -1.27 0.89
N GLU A 345 41.69 -0.93 -0.15
CA GLU A 345 42.43 0.34 -0.22
C GLU A 345 41.56 1.51 -0.70
N GLU A 346 40.35 1.25 -1.20
CA GLU A 346 39.41 2.27 -1.68
C GLU A 346 38.54 2.85 -0.56
N GLN A 347 38.07 4.08 -0.80
CA GLN A 347 37.11 4.75 0.09
C GLN A 347 35.78 3.99 0.13
N ALA A 348 35.02 4.16 1.23
CA ALA A 348 33.76 3.43 1.46
C ALA A 348 32.74 3.61 0.32
N GLU A 349 32.71 4.78 -0.31
CA GLU A 349 31.82 5.08 -1.44
C GLU A 349 32.15 4.22 -2.67
N GLU A 350 33.43 4.14 -3.07
CA GLU A 350 33.84 3.35 -4.24
C GLU A 350 33.64 1.86 -4.00
N ARG A 351 33.93 1.39 -2.77
CA ARG A 351 33.63 0.01 -2.36
C ARG A 351 32.14 -0.30 -2.46
N PHE A 352 31.28 0.59 -1.97
CA PHE A 352 29.83 0.43 -2.05
C PHE A 352 29.34 0.34 -3.50
N ARG A 353 29.85 1.20 -4.39
CA ARG A 353 29.52 1.16 -5.82
C ARG A 353 30.02 -0.11 -6.50
N SER A 354 31.22 -0.57 -6.17
CA SER A 354 31.80 -1.81 -6.71
C SER A 354 30.92 -3.03 -6.38
N VAL A 355 30.41 -3.13 -5.15
CA VAL A 355 29.44 -4.17 -4.75
C VAL A 355 28.20 -4.16 -5.64
N LEU A 356 27.62 -2.98 -5.84
CA LEU A 356 26.37 -2.82 -6.61
C LEU A 356 26.53 -3.07 -8.11
N LYS A 357 27.74 -2.85 -8.67
CA LYS A 357 28.06 -3.22 -10.05
C LYS A 357 27.96 -4.73 -10.28
N ARG A 358 28.43 -5.54 -9.32
CA ARG A 358 28.40 -7.01 -9.40
C ARG A 358 27.00 -7.61 -9.22
N CYS A 359 26.08 -6.88 -8.59
CA CYS A 359 24.73 -7.37 -8.33
C CYS A 359 23.84 -7.19 -9.57
N GLU A 360 23.21 -8.27 -10.03
CA GLU A 360 22.15 -8.24 -11.04
C GLU A 360 20.78 -8.24 -10.37
N GLY A 361 19.80 -7.56 -10.97
CA GLY A 361 18.44 -7.46 -10.46
C GLY A 361 17.95 -6.03 -10.28
N SER A 362 16.89 -5.88 -9.48
CA SER A 362 16.30 -4.58 -9.14
C SER A 362 16.49 -4.35 -7.64
N LEU A 363 17.24 -3.31 -7.29
CA LEU A 363 17.74 -3.08 -5.94
C LEU A 363 17.49 -1.63 -5.51
N ALA A 364 17.06 -1.47 -4.28
CA ALA A 364 17.13 -0.23 -3.51
C ALA A 364 17.83 -0.57 -2.19
N VAL A 365 19.05 -0.07 -2.01
CA VAL A 365 19.95 -0.43 -0.90
C VAL A 365 20.28 0.78 -0.04
N VAL A 366 20.21 0.62 1.29
CA VAL A 366 20.86 1.52 2.25
C VAL A 366 21.97 0.76 2.97
N MET A 367 23.15 1.37 3.06
CA MET A 367 24.26 0.89 3.89
C MET A 367 24.52 1.87 5.03
N GLN A 368 24.54 1.32 6.26
CA GLN A 368 25.07 1.99 7.45
C GLN A 368 26.46 1.44 7.74
N ASN A 369 27.47 2.30 7.78
CA ASN A 369 28.86 1.94 8.03
C ASN A 369 29.39 2.63 9.28
N LEU A 370 29.67 1.88 10.35
CA LEU A 370 30.12 2.47 11.61
C LEU A 370 31.54 3.04 11.55
N SER A 371 32.33 2.75 10.51
CA SER A 371 33.62 3.42 10.28
C SER A 371 33.49 4.76 9.55
N ASP A 372 32.33 5.02 8.93
CA ASP A 372 31.97 6.28 8.27
C ASP A 372 30.55 6.65 8.72
N PHE A 373 30.43 6.89 10.03
CA PHE A 373 29.13 7.00 10.70
C PHE A 373 28.33 8.22 10.26
N ASP A 374 29.05 9.31 9.99
CA ASP A 374 28.48 10.61 9.61
C ASP A 374 27.87 10.57 8.20
N SER A 375 27.99 9.43 7.49
CA SER A 375 27.48 9.21 6.15
C SER A 375 26.38 8.14 6.11
N GLN A 376 25.39 8.35 5.25
CA GLN A 376 24.41 7.34 4.86
C GLN A 376 24.52 7.09 3.35
N PHE A 377 24.68 5.81 2.99
CA PHE A 377 24.95 5.38 1.63
C PHE A 377 23.69 4.79 1.03
N LEU A 378 23.23 5.36 -0.08
CA LEU A 378 22.01 4.95 -0.78
C LEU A 378 22.36 4.51 -2.20
N ALA A 379 21.65 3.51 -2.72
CA ALA A 379 21.72 3.19 -4.13
C ALA A 379 20.42 2.61 -4.68
N GLN A 380 20.18 2.85 -5.96
CA GLN A 380 19.07 2.31 -6.72
C GLN A 380 19.55 1.76 -8.07
N LYS A 381 19.17 0.53 -8.40
CA LYS A 381 19.47 -0.14 -9.67
C LYS A 381 18.23 -0.89 -10.16
N GLY A 382 17.96 -0.86 -11.47
CA GLY A 382 16.75 -1.43 -12.05
C GLY A 382 15.51 -0.52 -11.89
N SER A 383 14.35 -1.00 -12.37
CA SER A 383 13.11 -0.21 -12.46
C SER A 383 12.01 -0.63 -11.48
N GLY A 384 12.21 -1.71 -10.72
CA GLY A 384 11.19 -2.28 -9.84
C GLY A 384 11.17 -1.71 -8.42
N GLN A 385 12.14 -0.87 -8.03
CA GLN A 385 12.27 -0.31 -6.69
C GLN A 385 12.51 1.21 -6.76
N SER A 386 12.10 1.94 -5.73
CA SER A 386 12.22 3.39 -5.62
C SER A 386 12.84 3.82 -4.30
N PHE A 387 13.52 4.96 -4.33
CA PHE A 387 13.91 5.73 -3.15
C PHE A 387 13.57 7.19 -3.31
N TYR A 388 13.18 7.79 -2.19
CA TYR A 388 12.95 9.20 -2.04
C TYR A 388 13.84 9.69 -0.91
N VAL A 389 14.55 10.80 -1.15
CA VAL A 389 15.34 11.50 -0.14
C VAL A 389 14.60 12.77 0.25
N GLY A 390 14.18 12.87 1.50
CA GLY A 390 13.54 14.03 2.09
C GLY A 390 14.49 14.76 3.03
N LYS A 391 14.39 16.09 3.05
CA LYS A 391 15.13 16.94 3.97
C LYS A 391 14.23 17.38 5.11
N THR A 392 14.76 17.40 6.32
CA THR A 392 14.08 17.90 7.53
C THR A 392 14.98 18.93 8.23
N GLN A 393 14.45 19.66 9.22
CA GLN A 393 15.26 20.60 9.99
C GLN A 393 16.39 19.90 10.78
N ASP A 394 16.13 18.67 11.24
CA ASP A 394 17.02 17.88 12.10
C ASP A 394 17.88 16.85 11.35
N GLY A 395 17.76 16.75 10.01
CA GLY A 395 18.57 15.83 9.22
C GLY A 395 17.93 15.34 7.92
N TRP A 396 18.42 14.21 7.43
CA TRP A 396 17.92 13.53 6.24
C TRP A 396 16.99 12.37 6.59
N LEU A 397 15.85 12.30 5.90
CA LEU A 397 14.91 11.19 5.98
C LEU A 397 14.86 10.49 4.62
N VAL A 398 15.00 9.17 4.60
CA VAL A 398 14.88 8.38 3.37
C VAL A 398 13.74 7.41 3.53
N ALA A 399 12.94 7.24 2.48
CA ALA A 399 11.90 6.23 2.42
C ALA A 399 11.85 5.58 1.04
N SER A 400 11.44 4.31 0.97
CA SER A 400 11.22 3.63 -0.30
C SER A 400 10.00 4.16 -1.06
N GLU A 401 9.09 4.86 -0.38
CA GLU A 401 7.95 5.55 -0.97
C GLU A 401 7.69 6.91 -0.34
N ALA A 402 7.19 7.87 -1.14
CA ALA A 402 6.97 9.25 -0.71
C ALA A 402 5.98 9.38 0.46
N TYR A 403 4.98 8.50 0.57
CA TYR A 403 4.06 8.53 1.71
C TYR A 403 4.71 8.06 3.03
N GLY A 404 5.83 7.33 2.97
CA GLY A 404 6.64 7.00 4.15
C GLY A 404 7.28 8.23 4.79
N MET A 405 7.40 9.34 4.06
CA MET A 405 7.96 10.62 4.55
C MET A 405 6.93 11.76 4.62
N ALA A 406 5.69 11.53 4.16
CA ALA A 406 4.66 12.57 4.08
C ALA A 406 4.29 13.23 5.41
N ALA A 407 4.61 12.61 6.55
CA ALA A 407 4.44 13.23 7.87
C ALA A 407 5.56 14.21 8.23
N ARG A 408 6.73 14.12 7.58
CA ARG A 408 7.96 14.85 7.97
C ARG A 408 8.58 15.68 6.85
N ALA A 409 8.13 15.49 5.62
CA ALA A 409 8.60 16.24 4.46
C ALA A 409 7.43 16.60 3.53
N ARG A 410 7.53 17.79 2.89
CA ARG A 410 6.61 18.25 1.83
C ARG A 410 7.25 18.29 0.45
N SER A 411 8.54 17.97 0.37
CA SER A 411 9.25 17.70 -0.89
C SER A 411 10.25 16.56 -0.71
N SER A 412 10.64 15.96 -1.83
CA SER A 412 11.66 14.91 -1.88
C SER A 412 12.44 14.93 -3.18
N TYR A 413 13.56 14.23 -3.18
CA TYR A 413 14.39 13.96 -4.33
C TYR A 413 14.28 12.47 -4.68
N PRO A 414 13.48 12.09 -5.70
CA PRO A 414 13.44 10.71 -6.17
C PRO A 414 14.78 10.31 -6.78
N MET A 415 15.31 9.14 -6.43
CA MET A 415 16.60 8.65 -6.95
C MET A 415 16.51 8.05 -8.36
N ALA A 416 15.31 7.78 -8.88
CA ALA A 416 15.14 6.97 -10.09
C ALA A 416 15.70 7.65 -11.36
N VAL A 417 16.82 7.12 -11.89
CA VAL A 417 17.35 7.47 -13.22
C VAL A 417 17.49 6.21 -14.06
N HIS A 418 16.49 5.92 -14.90
CA HIS A 418 16.37 4.65 -15.65
C HIS A 418 17.39 4.45 -16.79
N ARG A 419 18.32 5.39 -17.04
CA ARG A 419 19.10 5.42 -18.29
C ARG A 419 20.49 4.76 -18.25
N GLN A 420 21.12 4.53 -17.08
CA GLN A 420 22.54 4.12 -17.02
C GLN A 420 22.90 3.17 -15.86
N GLY A 421 22.30 1.98 -15.78
CA GLY A 421 22.82 0.92 -14.89
C GLY A 421 22.62 1.10 -13.37
N GLY A 422 22.06 2.24 -12.93
CA GLY A 422 21.72 2.58 -11.55
C GLY A 422 22.50 3.79 -11.03
N VAL A 423 22.12 4.29 -9.85
CA VAL A 423 22.76 5.45 -9.20
C VAL A 423 23.01 5.21 -7.71
N SER A 424 23.99 5.92 -7.13
CA SER A 424 24.24 6.00 -5.69
C SER A 424 24.19 7.45 -5.20
N VAL A 425 23.76 7.67 -3.95
CA VAL A 425 23.73 8.96 -3.27
C VAL A 425 24.38 8.80 -1.89
N ILE A 426 25.17 9.78 -1.48
CA ILE A 426 25.79 9.82 -0.15
C ILE A 426 25.25 11.06 0.57
N LEU A 427 24.61 10.84 1.71
CA LEU A 427 24.11 11.90 2.57
C LEU A 427 25.03 12.04 3.78
N ARG A 428 25.30 13.26 4.22
CA ARG A 428 26.18 13.54 5.36
C ARG A 428 25.49 14.41 6.40
N ASP A 429 25.85 14.24 7.67
CA ASP A 429 25.34 15.07 8.78
C ASP A 429 25.72 16.55 8.64
N SER A 430 26.83 16.83 7.93
CA SER A 430 27.38 18.15 7.67
C SER A 430 26.83 18.84 6.41
N ASP A 431 25.92 18.21 5.68
CA ASP A 431 25.39 18.78 4.44
C ASP A 431 24.64 20.11 4.71
N PRO A 432 24.89 21.17 3.92
CA PRO A 432 24.21 22.46 4.10
C PRO A 432 22.68 22.39 4.01
N ALA A 433 22.00 23.29 4.72
CA ALA A 433 20.52 23.36 4.77
C ALA A 433 19.86 23.63 3.40
N ASP A 434 20.57 24.16 2.42
CA ASP A 434 20.12 24.44 1.05
C ASP A 434 20.69 23.46 -0.02
N MET A 435 21.47 22.46 0.40
CA MET A 435 22.05 21.48 -0.51
C MET A 435 20.99 20.58 -1.18
N VAL A 436 21.12 20.44 -2.50
CA VAL A 436 20.45 19.42 -3.32
C VAL A 436 21.33 18.17 -3.36
N PRO A 437 20.80 16.98 -3.01
CA PRO A 437 21.56 15.74 -3.10
C PRO A 437 22.03 15.45 -4.53
N GLU A 438 23.31 15.12 -4.67
CA GLU A 438 23.91 14.70 -5.93
C GLU A 438 23.96 13.17 -5.99
N ALA A 439 23.41 12.60 -7.05
CA ALA A 439 23.56 11.18 -7.34
C ALA A 439 24.76 10.95 -8.25
N ARG A 440 25.33 9.75 -8.23
CA ARG A 440 26.39 9.33 -9.15
C ARG A 440 25.99 8.05 -9.85
N PHE A 441 26.19 7.99 -11.17
CA PHE A 441 25.97 6.76 -11.92
C PHE A 441 26.90 5.66 -11.42
N LEU A 442 26.34 4.47 -11.15
CA LEU A 442 27.12 3.35 -10.62
C LEU A 442 28.28 3.03 -11.56
N ASP A 443 28.03 2.94 -12.86
CA ASP A 443 29.02 2.55 -13.88
C ASP A 443 30.16 3.56 -14.02
N THR A 444 29.85 4.84 -14.25
CA THR A 444 30.82 5.84 -14.72
C THR A 444 31.48 6.67 -13.64
N GLY A 445 30.79 6.93 -12.52
CA GLY A 445 31.28 7.92 -11.55
C GLY A 445 30.58 9.25 -11.64
N GLU A 446 30.02 9.57 -12.79
CA GLU A 446 29.56 10.90 -13.14
C GLU A 446 28.37 11.34 -12.29
N GLY A 447 28.44 12.58 -11.82
CA GLY A 447 27.41 13.23 -11.02
C GLY A 447 26.17 13.59 -11.84
N VAL A 448 25.01 13.41 -11.23
CA VAL A 448 23.72 13.82 -11.77
C VAL A 448 22.90 14.46 -10.64
N PRO A 449 22.49 15.74 -10.77
CA PRO A 449 21.68 16.38 -9.76
C PRO A 449 20.29 15.73 -9.72
N LEU A 450 19.79 15.45 -8.52
CA LEU A 450 18.41 15.01 -8.36
C LEU A 450 17.46 16.19 -8.51
N LYS A 451 16.28 15.93 -9.08
CA LYS A 451 15.22 16.93 -9.21
C LYS A 451 14.30 16.84 -8.00
N GLU A 452 14.04 17.99 -7.39
CA GLU A 452 13.05 18.09 -6.31
C GLU A 452 11.63 17.92 -6.85
N GLU A 453 10.81 17.16 -6.13
CA GLU A 453 9.40 16.96 -6.37
C GLU A 453 8.59 17.23 -5.11
N LYS A 454 7.41 17.86 -5.28
CA LYS A 454 6.48 18.09 -4.17
C LYS A 454 5.80 16.79 -3.75
N ILE A 455 5.66 16.61 -2.44
CA ILE A 455 4.86 15.54 -1.85
C ILE A 455 3.45 16.11 -1.63
N GLU A 456 2.53 15.76 -2.52
CA GLU A 456 1.13 16.22 -2.46
C GLU A 456 0.24 15.35 -1.56
N ILE A 457 0.75 14.21 -1.10
CA ILE A 457 0.01 13.29 -0.24
C ILE A 457 0.28 13.68 1.22
N PHE A 458 -0.77 13.71 2.03
CA PHE A 458 -0.67 13.83 3.48
C PHE A 458 -0.79 12.44 4.11
N SER A 459 -0.22 12.23 5.30
CA SER A 459 -0.36 10.93 5.97
C SER A 459 -1.82 10.58 6.29
N ARG A 460 -2.69 11.61 6.42
CA ARG A 460 -4.15 11.49 6.48
C ARG A 460 -4.74 10.69 5.32
N ASP A 461 -4.24 10.92 4.10
CA ASP A 461 -4.79 10.33 2.86
C ASP A 461 -4.56 8.80 2.82
N ILE A 462 -3.52 8.32 3.51
CA ILE A 462 -3.20 6.88 3.63
C ILE A 462 -3.54 6.30 5.01
N PHE A 463 -4.21 7.04 5.88
CA PHE A 463 -4.55 6.54 7.21
C PHE A 463 -5.56 5.40 7.11
N ARG A 464 -5.28 4.24 7.74
CA ARG A 464 -6.18 3.07 7.69
C ARG A 464 -7.46 3.25 8.50
N GLY A 465 -7.44 4.07 9.55
CA GLY A 465 -8.54 4.16 10.51
C GLY A 465 -8.78 2.85 11.25
N ASP A 466 -10.02 2.62 11.66
CA ASP A 466 -10.44 1.45 12.44
C ASP A 466 -10.63 0.18 11.61
N TYR A 467 -10.28 0.22 10.32
CA TYR A 467 -10.41 -0.93 9.44
C TYR A 467 -9.24 -1.89 9.60
N ASN A 468 -9.54 -3.20 9.57
CA ASN A 468 -8.50 -4.23 9.60
C ASN A 468 -7.66 -4.22 8.30
N HIS A 469 -8.28 -3.89 7.16
CA HIS A 469 -7.66 -3.96 5.83
C HIS A 469 -8.02 -2.72 4.99
N TYR A 470 -7.07 -2.14 4.24
CA TYR A 470 -7.36 -0.99 3.37
C TYR A 470 -8.46 -1.27 2.36
N ILE A 471 -8.57 -2.48 1.80
CA ILE A 471 -9.64 -2.79 0.85
C ILE A 471 -11.04 -2.58 1.46
N GLU A 472 -11.21 -2.84 2.76
CA GLU A 472 -12.47 -2.56 3.45
C GLU A 472 -12.68 -1.07 3.61
N LYS A 473 -11.66 -0.34 4.05
CA LYS A 473 -11.68 1.12 4.13
C LYS A 473 -12.09 1.73 2.79
N GLU A 474 -11.41 1.33 1.72
CA GLU A 474 -11.56 1.90 0.38
C GLU A 474 -12.92 1.61 -0.22
N VAL A 475 -13.50 0.43 0.02
CA VAL A 475 -14.89 0.16 -0.37
C VAL A 475 -15.85 1.08 0.38
N HIS A 476 -15.63 1.35 1.67
CA HIS A 476 -16.48 2.29 2.42
C HIS A 476 -16.23 3.77 2.07
N GLU A 477 -15.04 4.11 1.59
CA GLU A 477 -14.71 5.46 1.10
C GLU A 477 -15.21 5.73 -0.33
N ALA A 478 -15.67 4.69 -1.04
CA ALA A 478 -16.12 4.78 -2.42
C ALA A 478 -17.16 5.88 -2.67
N SER A 479 -18.13 6.06 -1.77
CA SER A 479 -19.16 7.09 -1.90
C SER A 479 -18.54 8.49 -1.89
N SER A 480 -17.65 8.77 -0.93
CA SER A 480 -16.89 10.03 -0.86
C SER A 480 -15.99 10.23 -2.07
N SER A 481 -15.29 9.20 -2.55
CA SER A 481 -14.42 9.32 -3.74
C SER A 481 -15.21 9.56 -5.02
N VAL A 482 -16.43 9.00 -5.15
CA VAL A 482 -17.33 9.29 -6.28
C VAL A 482 -17.83 10.73 -6.19
N LEU A 483 -18.32 11.17 -5.02
CA LEU A 483 -18.75 12.55 -4.81
C LEU A 483 -17.64 13.53 -5.16
N ASN A 484 -16.42 13.27 -4.69
CA ASN A 484 -15.24 14.09 -4.96
C ASN A 484 -14.92 14.23 -6.44
N THR A 485 -15.25 13.22 -7.24
CA THR A 485 -15.02 13.23 -8.70
C THR A 485 -15.95 14.23 -9.42
N LEU A 486 -17.11 14.55 -8.86
CA LEU A 486 -18.11 15.42 -9.48
C LEU A 486 -17.83 16.91 -9.25
N HIS A 487 -17.02 17.24 -8.24
CA HIS A 487 -16.80 18.61 -7.79
C HIS A 487 -16.11 19.51 -8.82
N GLY A 488 -16.58 20.76 -8.90
CA GLY A 488 -16.03 21.79 -9.79
C GLY A 488 -16.21 21.50 -11.28
N LYS A 489 -17.23 20.73 -11.68
CA LYS A 489 -17.45 20.32 -13.09
C LYS A 489 -18.73 20.86 -13.71
N TYR A 490 -19.72 21.21 -12.89
CA TYR A 490 -20.99 21.73 -13.35
C TYR A 490 -21.71 22.52 -12.24
N LEU A 491 -22.72 23.29 -12.65
CA LEU A 491 -23.61 24.05 -11.76
C LEU A 491 -25.06 23.80 -12.17
N HIS A 492 -25.96 23.75 -11.18
CA HIS A 492 -27.39 23.73 -11.43
C HIS A 492 -27.90 25.14 -11.80
N GLU A 493 -28.70 25.21 -12.86
CA GLU A 493 -29.38 26.42 -13.32
C GLU A 493 -30.87 26.09 -13.49
N GLY A 494 -31.61 26.17 -12.38
CA GLY A 494 -33.01 25.75 -12.32
C GLY A 494 -33.14 24.23 -12.55
N ASP A 495 -33.92 23.84 -13.56
CA ASP A 495 -34.11 22.44 -13.95
C ASP A 495 -33.06 21.96 -15.00
N THR A 496 -31.99 22.73 -15.20
CA THR A 496 -30.92 22.43 -16.16
C THR A 496 -29.56 22.46 -15.48
N VAL A 497 -28.54 21.96 -16.19
CA VAL A 497 -27.16 21.93 -15.71
C VAL A 497 -26.26 22.65 -16.70
N ARG A 498 -25.38 23.50 -16.19
CA ARG A 498 -24.30 24.13 -16.95
C ARG A 498 -22.96 23.51 -16.58
N PHE A 499 -22.29 22.88 -17.54
CA PHE A 499 -20.93 22.37 -17.35
C PHE A 499 -19.90 23.50 -17.30
N LEU A 500 -18.82 23.25 -16.55
CA LEU A 500 -17.66 24.13 -16.38
C LEU A 500 -16.46 23.52 -17.12
N PRO A 501 -16.14 23.93 -18.36
CA PRO A 501 -15.04 23.35 -19.14
C PRO A 501 -13.69 23.39 -18.42
N GLU A 502 -13.43 24.42 -17.61
CA GLU A 502 -12.22 24.57 -16.80
C GLU A 502 -12.05 23.44 -15.78
N GLY A 503 -13.16 22.83 -15.36
CA GLY A 503 -13.16 21.67 -14.49
C GLY A 503 -12.53 20.41 -15.13
N PHE A 504 -12.43 20.34 -16.45
CA PHE A 504 -11.91 19.19 -17.20
C PHE A 504 -10.45 19.41 -17.65
N GLY A 505 -9.65 20.07 -16.80
CA GLY A 505 -8.24 20.37 -17.06
C GLY A 505 -8.08 21.38 -18.20
N ASN A 506 -8.02 20.88 -19.43
CA ASN A 506 -8.05 21.69 -20.67
C ASN A 506 -9.35 21.42 -21.45
N GLY A 507 -10.49 21.54 -20.77
CA GLY A 507 -11.79 21.33 -21.40
C GLY A 507 -12.11 22.31 -22.55
N PRO A 508 -11.75 23.61 -22.48
CA PRO A 508 -11.91 24.52 -23.61
C PRO A 508 -11.19 24.03 -24.88
N GLY A 509 -9.94 23.55 -24.74
CA GLY A 509 -9.20 22.97 -25.86
C GLY A 509 -9.86 21.71 -26.42
N LEU A 510 -10.44 20.86 -25.57
CA LEU A 510 -11.21 19.70 -26.01
C LEU A 510 -12.48 20.10 -26.78
N ILE A 511 -13.20 21.13 -26.35
CA ILE A 511 -14.36 21.67 -27.10
C ILE A 511 -13.92 22.15 -28.48
N GLU A 512 -12.84 22.93 -28.56
CA GLU A 512 -12.28 23.40 -29.83
C GLU A 512 -11.88 22.23 -30.73
N ARG A 513 -11.28 21.19 -30.17
CA ARG A 513 -10.88 19.99 -30.91
C ARG A 513 -12.07 19.25 -31.51
N ILE A 514 -13.15 19.12 -30.73
CA ILE A 514 -14.37 18.42 -31.12
C ILE A 514 -15.18 19.23 -32.14
N LYS A 515 -15.31 20.55 -31.95
CA LYS A 515 -16.13 21.44 -32.80
C LYS A 515 -15.39 22.06 -34.00
N GLY A 516 -14.08 22.28 -33.90
CA GLY A 516 -13.35 23.29 -34.68
C GLY A 516 -12.21 22.80 -35.58
N GLY A 517 -12.03 21.49 -35.78
CA GLY A 517 -10.92 20.96 -36.58
C GLY A 517 -11.11 21.09 -38.10
N LYS A 518 -10.02 21.29 -38.85
CA LYS A 518 -9.96 20.95 -40.29
C LYS A 518 -10.21 19.44 -40.54
N GLN A 519 -10.08 18.64 -39.48
CA GLN A 519 -10.32 17.20 -39.44
C GLN A 519 -11.21 16.90 -38.22
N PRO A 520 -12.49 16.57 -38.42
CA PRO A 520 -13.42 16.30 -37.33
C PRO A 520 -13.03 15.02 -36.59
N ILE A 521 -13.28 14.97 -35.28
CA ILE A 521 -13.25 13.71 -34.54
C ILE A 521 -14.35 12.81 -35.08
N GLN A 522 -13.99 11.58 -35.43
CA GLN A 522 -14.92 10.54 -35.90
C GLN A 522 -14.90 9.31 -34.99
N ARG A 523 -13.84 9.14 -34.19
CA ARG A 523 -13.63 7.96 -33.34
C ARG A 523 -13.30 8.38 -31.91
N ILE A 524 -13.91 7.72 -30.94
CA ILE A 524 -13.53 7.77 -29.53
C ILE A 524 -13.02 6.39 -29.13
N ILE A 525 -11.79 6.33 -28.62
CA ILE A 525 -11.16 5.08 -28.19
C ILE A 525 -10.86 5.17 -26.69
N CYS A 526 -11.54 4.35 -25.89
CA CYS A 526 -11.28 4.24 -24.45
C CYS A 526 -10.27 3.11 -24.19
N VAL A 527 -9.27 3.34 -23.34
CA VAL A 527 -8.23 2.33 -23.10
C VAL A 527 -7.81 2.28 -21.63
N GLY A 528 -7.48 1.09 -21.13
CA GLY A 528 -6.96 0.89 -19.78
C GLY A 528 -6.30 -0.48 -19.64
N GLN A 529 -5.90 -0.85 -18.42
CA GLN A 529 -5.37 -2.18 -18.12
C GLN A 529 -6.03 -2.75 -16.84
N GLY A 530 -6.37 -4.04 -16.84
CA GLY A 530 -7.03 -4.69 -15.70
C GLY A 530 -8.39 -4.06 -15.37
N THR A 531 -8.66 -3.75 -14.10
CA THR A 531 -9.87 -3.02 -13.66
C THR A 531 -10.07 -1.72 -14.44
N ALA A 532 -9.01 -0.98 -14.79
CA ALA A 532 -9.13 0.24 -15.58
C ALA A 532 -9.54 -0.01 -17.04
N ALA A 533 -9.27 -1.20 -17.60
CA ALA A 533 -9.81 -1.60 -18.91
C ALA A 533 -11.32 -1.87 -18.83
N VAL A 534 -11.79 -2.46 -17.74
CA VAL A 534 -13.23 -2.63 -17.49
C VAL A 534 -13.92 -1.28 -17.26
N ALA A 535 -13.27 -0.34 -16.57
CA ALA A 535 -13.74 1.04 -16.46
C ALA A 535 -13.77 1.74 -17.83
N ALA A 536 -12.76 1.53 -18.70
CA ALA A 536 -12.77 2.04 -20.07
C ALA A 536 -13.94 1.46 -20.91
N MET A 537 -14.27 0.18 -20.71
CA MET A 537 -15.46 -0.44 -21.30
C MET A 537 -16.76 0.21 -20.79
N ALA A 538 -16.81 0.56 -19.50
CA ALA A 538 -17.92 1.31 -18.91
C ALA A 538 -18.05 2.70 -19.52
N VAL A 539 -16.95 3.46 -19.62
CA VAL A 539 -16.92 4.79 -20.23
C VAL A 539 -17.41 4.74 -21.67
N ALA A 540 -16.91 3.80 -22.48
CA ALA A 540 -17.37 3.62 -23.86
C ALA A 540 -18.88 3.28 -23.94
N THR A 541 -19.37 2.44 -23.03
CA THR A 541 -20.81 2.08 -22.97
C THR A 541 -21.69 3.28 -22.63
N LEU A 542 -21.26 4.10 -21.68
CA LEU A 542 -21.96 5.33 -21.29
C LEU A 542 -21.94 6.37 -22.41
N LEU A 543 -20.79 6.56 -23.06
CA LEU A 543 -20.67 7.45 -24.23
C LEU A 543 -21.57 7.01 -25.39
N ARG A 544 -21.67 5.71 -25.70
CA ARG A 544 -22.61 5.22 -26.73
C ARG A 544 -24.07 5.51 -26.39
N ARG A 545 -24.42 5.49 -25.10
CA ARG A 545 -25.76 5.84 -24.63
C ARG A 545 -26.04 7.33 -24.79
N THR A 546 -25.14 8.20 -24.33
CA THR A 546 -25.38 9.65 -24.30
C THR A 546 -25.19 10.30 -25.67
N LEU A 547 -24.24 9.82 -26.49
CA LEU A 547 -23.93 10.35 -27.82
C LEU A 547 -24.74 9.67 -28.93
N LYS A 548 -25.81 8.96 -28.58
CA LYS A 548 -26.69 8.30 -29.54
C LYS A 548 -27.26 9.33 -30.51
N GLY A 549 -27.05 9.12 -31.80
CA GLY A 549 -27.46 10.06 -32.86
C GLY A 549 -26.33 10.93 -33.40
N SER A 550 -25.12 10.85 -32.82
CA SER A 550 -23.89 11.32 -33.48
C SER A 550 -23.35 10.28 -34.47
N ASP A 551 -22.47 10.71 -35.38
CA ASP A 551 -21.75 9.85 -36.33
C ASP A 551 -20.45 9.26 -35.75
N LEU A 552 -20.25 9.37 -34.43
CA LEU A 552 -19.01 8.94 -33.76
C LEU A 552 -18.98 7.41 -33.59
N SER A 553 -17.89 6.77 -34.03
CA SER A 553 -17.55 5.41 -33.59
C SER A 553 -16.97 5.46 -32.18
N ILE A 554 -17.40 4.54 -31.32
CA ILE A 554 -16.95 4.50 -29.92
C ILE A 554 -16.52 3.07 -29.60
N GLU A 555 -15.25 2.93 -29.24
CA GLU A 555 -14.58 1.65 -29.04
C GLU A 555 -13.84 1.63 -27.70
N HIS A 556 -13.54 0.44 -27.21
CA HIS A 556 -12.69 0.26 -26.04
C HIS A 556 -11.74 -0.90 -26.24
N TYR A 557 -10.55 -0.80 -25.66
CA TYR A 557 -9.52 -1.83 -25.75
C TYR A 557 -8.80 -2.02 -24.42
N THR A 558 -8.28 -3.23 -24.23
CA THR A 558 -7.21 -3.47 -23.27
C THR A 558 -5.92 -2.89 -23.86
N GLY A 559 -5.13 -2.14 -23.08
CA GLY A 559 -4.00 -1.37 -23.59
C GLY A 559 -2.94 -2.24 -24.29
N SER A 560 -2.62 -3.40 -23.71
CA SER A 560 -1.69 -4.35 -24.31
C SER A 560 -2.15 -4.89 -25.68
N GLU A 561 -3.46 -5.09 -25.86
CA GLU A 561 -4.03 -5.54 -27.13
C GLU A 561 -3.93 -4.42 -28.17
N LEU A 562 -4.34 -3.19 -27.81
CA LEU A 562 -4.29 -2.07 -28.75
C LEU A 562 -2.87 -1.83 -29.28
N ILE A 563 -1.83 -1.89 -28.43
CA ILE A 563 -0.43 -1.76 -28.87
C ILE A 563 -0.07 -2.77 -29.96
N GLY A 564 -0.56 -4.01 -29.87
CA GLY A 564 -0.23 -5.08 -30.81
C GLY A 564 -0.88 -4.94 -32.18
N PHE A 565 -1.99 -4.20 -32.26
CA PHE A 565 -2.82 -4.09 -33.47
C PHE A 565 -2.96 -2.66 -34.00
N ILE A 566 -2.49 -1.66 -33.26
CA ILE A 566 -2.40 -0.28 -33.71
C ILE A 566 -1.28 -0.20 -34.75
N GLY A 567 -1.66 -0.28 -36.02
CA GLY A 567 -0.72 -0.14 -37.14
C GLY A 567 -0.26 1.31 -37.34
N ASP A 568 0.22 1.62 -38.53
CA ASP A 568 0.61 2.99 -38.93
C ASP A 568 -0.60 3.85 -39.34
N GLU A 569 -1.78 3.56 -38.77
CA GLU A 569 -3.00 4.31 -39.06
C GLU A 569 -2.90 5.73 -38.53
N ARG A 570 -3.45 6.69 -39.26
CA ARG A 570 -3.53 8.07 -38.80
C ARG A 570 -4.56 8.16 -37.67
N MET A 571 -4.25 8.91 -36.62
CA MET A 571 -5.09 9.05 -35.43
C MET A 571 -5.63 10.48 -35.25
N ASP A 572 -5.50 11.34 -36.26
CA ASP A 572 -5.95 12.73 -36.21
C ASP A 572 -7.48 12.92 -36.34
N ASP A 573 -8.25 11.84 -36.36
CA ASP A 573 -9.70 11.79 -36.18
C ASP A 573 -10.12 11.15 -34.84
N VAL A 574 -9.15 10.81 -33.97
CA VAL A 574 -9.35 10.06 -32.73
C VAL A 574 -9.29 10.97 -31.50
N LEU A 575 -10.28 10.81 -30.62
CA LEU A 575 -10.22 11.19 -29.21
C LEU A 575 -9.86 9.94 -28.39
N LEU A 576 -8.64 9.89 -27.89
CA LEU A 576 -8.18 8.80 -27.03
C LEU A 576 -8.50 9.14 -25.56
N ILE A 577 -9.16 8.21 -24.87
CA ILE A 577 -9.50 8.32 -23.44
C ILE A 577 -8.78 7.22 -22.67
N PRO A 578 -7.51 7.43 -22.25
CA PRO A 578 -6.81 6.50 -21.38
C PRO A 578 -7.32 6.64 -19.93
N VAL A 579 -7.62 5.50 -19.30
CA VAL A 579 -8.09 5.38 -17.92
C VAL A 579 -6.99 4.73 -17.08
N SER A 580 -6.55 5.37 -15.99
CA SER A 580 -5.54 4.82 -15.09
C SER A 580 -5.65 5.41 -13.69
N GLN A 581 -5.51 4.60 -12.64
CA GLN A 581 -5.45 5.13 -11.27
C GLN A 581 -4.09 5.80 -11.00
N SER A 582 -2.97 5.11 -11.25
CA SER A 582 -1.64 5.62 -10.92
C SER A 582 -1.08 6.64 -11.92
N GLY A 583 -1.58 6.59 -13.17
CA GLY A 583 -1.02 7.34 -14.30
C GLY A 583 0.39 6.90 -14.71
N THR A 584 0.89 5.78 -14.18
CA THR A 584 2.22 5.23 -14.46
C THR A 584 2.20 3.88 -15.18
N THR A 585 1.01 3.29 -15.40
CA THR A 585 0.85 1.99 -16.07
C THR A 585 1.57 1.99 -17.42
N THR A 586 2.55 1.09 -17.58
CA THR A 586 3.46 1.08 -18.74
C THR A 586 2.71 0.91 -20.06
N ASP A 587 1.84 -0.10 -20.17
CA ASP A 587 1.11 -0.37 -21.41
C ASP A 587 0.17 0.79 -21.78
N THR A 588 -0.55 1.37 -20.80
CA THR A 588 -1.41 2.53 -21.05
C THR A 588 -0.60 3.74 -21.51
N ASN A 589 0.54 4.04 -20.88
CA ASN A 589 1.41 5.14 -21.28
C ASN A 589 2.00 4.91 -22.68
N ARG A 590 2.30 3.66 -23.05
CA ARG A 590 2.80 3.31 -24.38
C ARG A 590 1.73 3.48 -25.46
N VAL A 591 0.47 3.12 -25.19
CA VAL A 591 -0.65 3.43 -26.09
C VAL A 591 -0.73 4.94 -26.33
N VAL A 592 -0.66 5.73 -25.26
CA VAL A 592 -0.71 7.19 -25.35
C VAL A 592 0.42 7.74 -26.20
N ASP A 593 1.66 7.29 -26.00
CA ASP A 593 2.80 7.72 -26.81
C ASP A 593 2.57 7.44 -28.29
N ILE A 594 2.16 6.21 -28.65
CA ILE A 594 1.92 5.81 -30.06
C ILE A 594 0.78 6.62 -30.69
N CYS A 595 -0.38 6.69 -30.04
CA CYS A 595 -1.54 7.39 -30.58
C CYS A 595 -1.28 8.90 -30.72
N ARG A 596 -0.61 9.51 -29.74
CA ARG A 596 -0.25 10.93 -29.75
C ARG A 596 0.71 11.24 -30.89
N ASP A 597 1.73 10.41 -31.10
CA ASP A 597 2.68 10.55 -32.21
C ASP A 597 1.98 10.43 -33.58
N GLN A 598 0.87 9.68 -33.65
CA GLN A 598 0.02 9.54 -34.84
C GLN A 598 -1.08 10.61 -34.96
N GLY A 599 -1.17 11.56 -34.03
CA GLY A 599 -2.04 12.74 -34.10
C GLY A 599 -3.33 12.69 -33.26
N ALA A 600 -3.51 11.68 -32.40
CA ALA A 600 -4.67 11.61 -31.51
C ALA A 600 -4.72 12.78 -30.53
N TRP A 601 -5.93 13.25 -30.23
CA TRP A 601 -6.15 14.08 -29.05
C TRP A 601 -6.30 13.19 -27.81
N VAL A 602 -5.52 13.44 -26.77
CA VAL A 602 -5.52 12.61 -25.56
C VAL A 602 -6.26 13.30 -24.42
N ASN A 603 -7.33 12.68 -23.93
CA ASN A 603 -8.10 13.12 -22.76
C ASN A 603 -8.11 12.03 -21.67
N CYS A 604 -7.18 12.08 -20.69
CA CYS A 604 -7.07 11.02 -19.70
C CYS A 604 -8.08 11.11 -18.54
N ILE A 605 -8.50 9.97 -18.01
CA ILE A 605 -9.19 9.83 -16.73
C ILE A 605 -8.18 9.27 -15.73
N VAL A 606 -7.76 10.08 -14.75
CA VAL A 606 -6.63 9.73 -13.89
C VAL A 606 -6.80 10.22 -12.46
N ASN A 607 -6.22 9.51 -11.50
CA ASN A 607 -6.31 9.92 -10.10
C ASN A 607 -5.10 10.72 -9.61
N ARG A 608 -3.92 10.62 -10.24
CA ARG A 608 -2.69 11.27 -9.74
C ARG A 608 -2.35 12.51 -10.57
N ARG A 609 -2.44 13.69 -9.96
CA ARG A 609 -2.19 15.03 -10.57
C ARG A 609 -0.84 15.14 -11.27
N ASN A 610 0.25 14.71 -10.64
CA ASN A 610 1.60 14.78 -11.21
C ASN A 610 2.08 13.50 -11.89
N SER A 611 1.15 12.70 -12.43
CA SER A 611 1.55 11.46 -13.11
C SER A 611 2.11 11.70 -14.52
N PRO A 612 2.96 10.79 -15.03
CA PRO A 612 3.41 10.83 -16.43
C PRO A 612 2.27 10.89 -17.44
N LEU A 613 1.15 10.22 -17.16
CA LEU A 613 -0.03 10.23 -18.03
C LEU A 613 -0.64 11.62 -18.19
N VAL A 614 -0.71 12.42 -17.11
CA VAL A 614 -1.19 13.81 -17.17
C VAL A 614 -0.28 14.65 -18.05
N GLN A 615 1.04 14.53 -17.88
CA GLN A 615 2.03 15.29 -18.66
C GLN A 615 1.96 14.98 -20.17
N LYS A 616 1.50 13.78 -20.53
CA LYS A 616 1.35 13.32 -21.92
C LYS A 616 -0.03 13.57 -22.52
N SER A 617 -0.97 14.13 -21.75
CA SER A 617 -2.36 14.33 -22.19
C SER A 617 -2.63 15.78 -22.58
N ASP A 618 -3.51 16.00 -23.55
CA ASP A 618 -3.91 17.34 -23.99
C ASP A 618 -5.03 17.94 -23.14
N SER A 619 -5.82 17.06 -22.50
CA SER A 619 -6.89 17.37 -21.54
C SER A 619 -7.03 16.21 -20.54
N TYR A 620 -7.70 16.41 -19.41
CA TYR A 620 -7.82 15.37 -18.38
C TYR A 620 -8.98 15.61 -17.42
N ILE A 621 -9.49 14.52 -16.84
CA ILE A 621 -10.43 14.55 -15.72
C ILE A 621 -9.82 13.79 -14.54
N TYR A 622 -9.74 14.47 -13.39
CA TYR A 622 -9.30 13.84 -12.17
C TYR A 622 -10.44 13.04 -11.53
N THR A 623 -10.14 11.82 -11.08
CA THR A 623 -11.00 11.09 -10.15
C THR A 623 -10.73 11.54 -8.72
N SER A 624 -11.76 11.50 -7.88
CA SER A 624 -11.73 12.05 -6.51
C SER A 624 -11.17 13.49 -6.53
N ASN A 625 -10.32 13.85 -5.57
CA ASN A 625 -9.59 15.12 -5.53
C ASN A 625 -8.24 15.09 -6.27
N GLY A 626 -7.89 14.02 -6.98
CA GLY A 626 -6.59 13.88 -7.64
C GLY A 626 -5.39 13.59 -6.70
N ARG A 627 -5.67 13.34 -5.41
CA ARG A 627 -4.69 13.01 -4.34
C ARG A 627 -4.98 11.68 -3.65
N ASP A 628 -6.21 11.19 -3.77
CA ASP A 628 -6.72 10.00 -3.08
C ASP A 628 -5.86 8.74 -3.35
N VAL A 629 -5.15 8.26 -2.33
CA VAL A 629 -4.31 7.06 -2.48
C VAL A 629 -5.17 5.83 -2.23
N GLU A 630 -5.14 4.91 -3.18
CA GLU A 630 -5.69 3.57 -3.01
C GLU A 630 -4.50 2.64 -2.75
N MET A 631 -4.40 2.21 -1.50
CA MET A 631 -3.36 1.40 -0.92
C MET A 631 -3.59 -0.09 -1.19
N ALA A 632 -4.84 -0.56 -1.18
CA ALA A 632 -5.10 -1.96 -1.52
C ALA A 632 -4.64 -2.29 -2.94
N VAL A 633 -4.11 -3.50 -3.12
CA VAL A 633 -3.67 -3.96 -4.45
C VAL A 633 -4.85 -4.11 -5.39
N ALA A 634 -5.93 -4.72 -4.90
CA ALA A 634 -7.17 -4.85 -5.65
C ALA A 634 -7.91 -3.52 -5.66
N SER A 635 -8.02 -2.91 -6.85
CA SER A 635 -8.72 -1.64 -7.02
C SER A 635 -10.22 -1.76 -6.72
N THR A 636 -10.78 -0.79 -6.01
CA THR A 636 -12.19 -0.69 -5.58
C THR A 636 -12.73 0.71 -5.87
N LYS A 637 -12.51 1.69 -4.99
CA LYS A 637 -12.99 3.08 -5.13
C LYS A 637 -12.58 3.73 -6.45
N ALA A 638 -11.39 3.41 -6.96
CA ALA A 638 -10.94 3.98 -8.22
C ALA A 638 -11.80 3.53 -9.42
N PHE A 639 -12.33 2.30 -9.43
CA PHE A 639 -13.24 1.85 -10.49
C PHE A 639 -14.52 2.68 -10.51
N TYR A 640 -15.17 2.87 -9.37
CA TYR A 640 -16.43 3.63 -9.30
C TYR A 640 -16.22 5.11 -9.67
N SER A 641 -15.14 5.73 -9.18
CA SER A 641 -14.80 7.09 -9.55
C SER A 641 -14.44 7.23 -11.04
N GLN A 642 -13.77 6.25 -11.64
CA GLN A 642 -13.49 6.23 -13.09
C GLN A 642 -14.79 6.14 -13.91
N VAL A 643 -15.75 5.31 -13.49
CA VAL A 643 -17.06 5.23 -14.12
C VAL A 643 -17.82 6.55 -13.98
N ALA A 644 -17.81 7.16 -12.79
CA ALA A 644 -18.45 8.45 -12.54
C ALA A 644 -17.84 9.59 -13.39
N ALA A 645 -16.50 9.66 -13.47
CA ALA A 645 -15.80 10.58 -14.35
C ALA A 645 -16.17 10.35 -15.82
N GLY A 646 -16.22 9.08 -16.26
CA GLY A 646 -16.64 8.70 -17.60
C GLY A 646 -18.08 9.11 -17.91
N LYS A 647 -19.01 8.91 -16.96
CA LYS A 647 -20.41 9.36 -17.07
C LYS A 647 -20.47 10.88 -17.23
N LEU A 648 -19.75 11.61 -16.38
CA LEU A 648 -19.76 13.07 -16.39
C LEU A 648 -19.21 13.63 -17.71
N LEU A 649 -18.09 13.08 -18.18
CA LEU A 649 -17.54 13.38 -19.50
C LEU A 649 -18.56 13.07 -20.62
N SER A 650 -19.26 11.94 -20.54
CA SER A 650 -20.25 11.54 -21.54
C SER A 650 -21.46 12.49 -21.62
N LEU A 651 -21.88 13.06 -20.49
CA LEU A 651 -22.99 14.04 -20.44
C LEU A 651 -22.53 15.41 -20.95
N TRP A 652 -21.33 15.84 -20.56
CA TRP A 652 -20.77 17.09 -21.06
C TRP A 652 -20.54 17.06 -22.57
N LEU A 653 -20.03 15.96 -23.12
CA LEU A 653 -19.91 15.79 -24.57
C LEU A 653 -21.29 15.77 -25.26
N ALA A 654 -22.30 15.19 -24.62
CA ALA A 654 -23.66 15.17 -25.16
C ALA A 654 -24.28 16.56 -25.25
N ASP A 655 -24.05 17.39 -24.24
CA ASP A 655 -24.41 18.82 -24.21
C ASP A 655 -23.68 19.59 -25.33
N VAL A 656 -22.35 19.42 -25.42
CA VAL A 656 -21.51 20.10 -26.42
C VAL A 656 -21.95 19.75 -27.85
N LEU A 657 -22.31 18.49 -28.11
CA LEU A 657 -22.72 17.98 -29.42
C LEU A 657 -24.23 18.08 -29.68
N GLY A 658 -25.05 18.43 -28.68
CA GLY A 658 -26.50 18.51 -28.81
C GLY A 658 -27.19 17.16 -29.06
N THR A 659 -26.63 16.06 -28.53
CA THR A 659 -27.19 14.70 -28.70
C THR A 659 -28.23 14.32 -27.64
N MET A 660 -28.26 15.07 -26.53
CA MET A 660 -29.29 14.99 -25.50
C MET A 660 -29.87 16.38 -25.26
N ASP A 661 -31.13 16.43 -24.85
CA ASP A 661 -31.73 17.69 -24.39
C ASP A 661 -31.32 18.01 -22.94
N ALA A 662 -31.45 19.28 -22.55
CA ALA A 662 -31.02 19.78 -21.26
C ALA A 662 -31.73 19.10 -20.06
N ALA A 663 -32.98 18.68 -20.23
CA ALA A 663 -33.75 18.03 -19.16
C ALA A 663 -33.27 16.58 -18.93
N ALA A 664 -32.98 15.85 -20.01
CA ALA A 664 -32.39 14.52 -19.95
C ALA A 664 -30.98 14.54 -19.36
N ILE A 665 -30.17 15.56 -19.71
CA ILE A 665 -28.86 15.78 -19.11
C ILE A 665 -29.00 16.03 -17.60
N ALA A 666 -29.88 16.94 -17.18
CA ALA A 666 -30.10 17.25 -15.77
C ALA A 666 -30.58 16.01 -14.97
N ALA A 667 -31.46 15.19 -15.55
CA ALA A 667 -31.92 13.95 -14.92
C ALA A 667 -30.79 12.91 -14.74
N ASP A 668 -29.92 12.75 -15.75
CA ASP A 668 -28.77 11.84 -15.64
C ASP A 668 -27.69 12.39 -14.70
N VAL A 669 -27.51 13.71 -14.58
CA VAL A 669 -26.67 14.34 -13.55
C VAL A 669 -27.23 14.07 -12.16
N ALA A 670 -28.54 14.24 -11.94
CA ALA A 670 -29.18 13.93 -10.67
C ALA A 670 -29.03 12.45 -10.28
N SER A 671 -29.05 11.54 -11.26
CA SER A 671 -28.75 10.12 -11.04
C SER A 671 -27.30 9.93 -10.58
N LEU A 672 -26.36 10.64 -11.19
CA LEU A 672 -24.94 10.60 -10.81
C LEU A 672 -24.71 11.17 -9.39
N GLU A 673 -25.43 12.22 -9.00
CA GLU A 673 -25.43 12.80 -7.65
C GLU A 673 -26.03 11.85 -6.60
N ALA A 674 -26.98 11.01 -6.98
CA ALA A 674 -27.59 10.01 -6.11
C ALA A 674 -26.71 8.77 -5.90
N LEU A 675 -25.75 8.51 -6.80
CA LEU A 675 -24.90 7.31 -6.77
C LEU A 675 -24.14 7.12 -5.44
N PRO A 676 -23.48 8.14 -4.85
CA PRO A 676 -22.83 8.00 -3.53
C PRO A 676 -23.76 7.45 -2.45
N GLY A 677 -24.98 8.02 -2.30
CA GLY A 677 -25.95 7.56 -1.30
C GLY A 677 -26.47 6.15 -1.58
N ALA A 678 -26.56 5.75 -2.85
CA ALA A 678 -26.91 4.39 -3.23
C ALA A 678 -25.79 3.38 -2.92
N ILE A 679 -24.51 3.76 -3.09
CA ILE A 679 -23.35 2.97 -2.64
C ILE A 679 -23.42 2.75 -1.12
N ASP A 680 -23.67 3.81 -0.36
CA ASP A 680 -23.81 3.71 1.10
C ASP A 680 -24.96 2.78 1.51
N LYS A 681 -26.09 2.84 0.77
CA LYS A 681 -27.24 1.93 1.00
C LYS A 681 -26.88 0.46 0.71
N VAL A 682 -26.07 0.16 -0.30
CA VAL A 682 -25.56 -1.21 -0.54
C VAL A 682 -24.70 -1.67 0.64
N LEU A 683 -23.78 -0.82 1.10
CA LEU A 683 -22.88 -1.14 2.20
C LEU A 683 -23.57 -1.18 3.56
N ALA A 684 -24.72 -0.54 3.72
CA ALA A 684 -25.57 -0.73 4.90
C ALA A 684 -26.18 -2.15 4.95
N GLY A 685 -26.28 -2.86 3.83
CA GLY A 685 -26.73 -4.25 3.72
C GLY A 685 -25.60 -5.29 3.68
N LYS A 686 -24.36 -4.89 3.96
CA LYS A 686 -23.14 -5.69 3.76
C LYS A 686 -23.12 -7.00 4.56
N GLU A 687 -23.76 -7.06 5.72
CA GLU A 687 -23.87 -8.28 6.52
C GLU A 687 -24.67 -9.35 5.77
N ALA A 688 -25.80 -8.98 5.16
CA ALA A 688 -26.63 -9.91 4.39
C ALA A 688 -25.88 -10.46 3.16
N ILE A 689 -25.16 -9.58 2.44
CA ILE A 689 -24.28 -9.97 1.33
C ILE A 689 -23.22 -10.95 1.84
N GLY A 690 -22.64 -10.66 3.00
CA GLY A 690 -21.61 -11.48 3.63
C GLY A 690 -22.10 -12.86 4.06
N GLU A 691 -23.34 -12.99 4.56
CA GLU A 691 -23.92 -14.29 4.92
C GLU A 691 -24.10 -15.19 3.70
N VAL A 692 -24.49 -14.63 2.55
CA VAL A 692 -24.54 -15.37 1.29
C VAL A 692 -23.14 -15.84 0.88
N ALA A 693 -22.14 -14.95 0.93
CA ALA A 693 -20.75 -15.31 0.61
C ALA A 693 -20.21 -16.44 1.50
N LYS A 694 -20.41 -16.35 2.83
CA LYS A 694 -19.96 -17.36 3.80
C LYS A 694 -20.60 -18.72 3.57
N LYS A 695 -21.87 -18.74 3.12
CA LYS A 695 -22.61 -19.98 2.89
C LYS A 695 -22.16 -20.72 1.64
N TYR A 696 -21.96 -20.01 0.53
CA TYR A 696 -21.75 -20.63 -0.78
C TYR A 696 -20.28 -20.67 -1.23
N ALA A 697 -19.47 -19.67 -0.91
CA ALA A 697 -18.09 -19.62 -1.42
C ALA A 697 -17.18 -20.77 -0.93
N PRO A 698 -17.21 -21.21 0.35
CA PRO A 698 -16.30 -22.26 0.84
C PRO A 698 -16.59 -23.67 0.33
N VAL A 699 -17.85 -23.95 -0.05
CA VAL A 699 -18.31 -25.28 -0.46
C VAL A 699 -18.25 -25.51 -1.97
N HIS A 700 -17.97 -24.46 -2.76
CA HIS A 700 -17.87 -24.57 -4.21
C HIS A 700 -16.43 -24.34 -4.69
N ARG A 701 -15.91 -25.31 -5.46
CA ARG A 701 -14.57 -25.23 -6.05
C ARG A 701 -14.51 -24.33 -7.29
N TYR A 702 -15.50 -24.44 -8.17
CA TYR A 702 -15.54 -23.76 -9.47
C TYR A 702 -16.70 -22.78 -9.52
N TRP A 703 -16.40 -21.56 -9.95
CA TRP A 703 -17.31 -20.42 -9.94
C TRP A 703 -17.41 -19.86 -11.36
N ALA A 704 -18.47 -19.12 -11.67
CA ALA A 704 -18.62 -18.35 -12.89
C ALA A 704 -19.34 -17.03 -12.62
N LEU A 705 -19.10 -16.05 -13.49
CA LEU A 705 -19.91 -14.83 -13.55
C LEU A 705 -20.65 -14.72 -14.87
N VAL A 706 -21.85 -14.17 -14.80
CA VAL A 706 -22.62 -13.81 -15.99
C VAL A 706 -23.25 -12.44 -15.85
N GLY A 707 -23.45 -11.79 -16.98
CA GLY A 707 -24.21 -10.55 -17.09
C GLY A 707 -24.81 -10.38 -18.48
N ASN A 708 -25.66 -9.37 -18.64
CA ASN A 708 -26.17 -8.95 -19.94
C ASN A 708 -25.97 -7.43 -20.10
N GLY A 709 -25.65 -6.98 -21.33
CA GLY A 709 -25.50 -5.55 -21.60
C GLY A 709 -24.49 -4.87 -20.66
N ALA A 710 -24.91 -3.82 -19.96
CA ALA A 710 -24.07 -3.11 -18.99
C ALA A 710 -23.66 -3.98 -17.80
N ASN A 711 -24.45 -5.01 -17.44
CA ASN A 711 -24.10 -5.92 -16.34
C ASN A 711 -22.92 -6.83 -16.69
N CYS A 712 -22.52 -6.92 -17.96
CA CYS A 712 -21.23 -7.54 -18.34
C CYS A 712 -20.04 -6.75 -17.78
N ILE A 713 -20.18 -5.44 -17.55
CA ILE A 713 -19.16 -4.60 -16.90
C ILE A 713 -19.00 -5.03 -15.45
N ALA A 714 -20.12 -5.12 -14.72
CA ALA A 714 -20.12 -5.61 -13.33
C ALA A 714 -19.56 -7.04 -13.24
N ALA A 715 -20.00 -7.94 -14.12
CA ALA A 715 -19.54 -9.31 -14.15
C ALA A 715 -18.02 -9.41 -14.40
N GLN A 716 -17.47 -8.64 -15.34
CA GLN A 716 -16.02 -8.66 -15.60
C GLN A 716 -15.21 -8.08 -14.46
N GLU A 717 -15.67 -6.98 -13.84
CA GLU A 717 -14.97 -6.35 -12.73
C GLU A 717 -15.01 -7.22 -11.47
N VAL A 718 -16.19 -7.75 -11.12
CA VAL A 718 -16.32 -8.68 -9.99
C VAL A 718 -15.50 -9.94 -10.25
N ARG A 719 -15.44 -10.47 -11.48
CA ARG A 719 -14.57 -11.60 -11.83
C ARG A 719 -13.09 -11.29 -11.52
N ILE A 720 -12.60 -10.10 -11.88
CA ILE A 720 -11.23 -9.68 -11.57
C ILE A 720 -11.03 -9.68 -10.06
N LYS A 721 -11.93 -9.05 -9.29
CA LYS A 721 -11.82 -9.02 -7.83
C LYS A 721 -11.83 -10.41 -7.22
N LEU A 722 -12.73 -11.29 -7.64
CA LEU A 722 -12.77 -12.65 -7.11
C LEU A 722 -11.54 -13.47 -7.50
N SER A 723 -10.95 -13.22 -8.68
CA SER A 723 -9.68 -13.85 -9.05
C SER A 723 -8.52 -13.36 -8.18
N GLU A 724 -8.47 -12.06 -7.88
CA GLU A 724 -7.46 -11.44 -7.01
C GLU A 724 -7.64 -11.86 -5.54
N LEU A 725 -8.86 -11.79 -5.02
CA LEU A 725 -9.16 -11.99 -3.60
C LEU A 725 -9.37 -13.46 -3.22
N CYS A 726 -9.88 -14.30 -4.13
CA CYS A 726 -10.19 -15.70 -3.83
C CYS A 726 -9.26 -16.70 -4.53
N TYR A 727 -8.31 -16.22 -5.35
CA TYR A 727 -7.36 -17.06 -6.12
C TYR A 727 -8.05 -18.15 -6.95
N LYS A 728 -9.19 -17.80 -7.55
CA LYS A 728 -9.94 -18.67 -8.43
C LYS A 728 -9.74 -18.27 -9.87
N SER A 729 -9.63 -19.26 -10.75
CA SER A 729 -9.89 -19.02 -12.17
C SER A 729 -11.41 -19.01 -12.35
N ILE A 730 -11.93 -17.90 -12.86
CA ILE A 730 -13.36 -17.67 -12.97
C ILE A 730 -13.66 -17.19 -14.39
N PRO A 731 -14.42 -17.94 -15.21
CA PRO A 731 -14.92 -17.45 -16.48
C PRO A 731 -16.01 -16.40 -16.28
N CYS A 732 -16.19 -15.57 -17.29
CA CYS A 732 -17.22 -14.56 -17.32
C CYS A 732 -17.89 -14.57 -18.70
N ASP A 733 -19.17 -14.88 -18.73
CA ASP A 733 -19.94 -15.09 -19.96
C ASP A 733 -21.09 -14.09 -20.07
N VAL A 734 -21.66 -13.97 -21.27
CA VAL A 734 -23.02 -13.43 -21.40
C VAL A 734 -23.99 -14.49 -20.86
N THR A 735 -25.02 -14.08 -20.11
CA THR A 735 -25.88 -15.02 -19.38
C THR A 735 -26.46 -16.13 -20.26
N GLU A 736 -26.94 -15.78 -21.45
CA GLU A 736 -27.49 -16.77 -22.37
C GLU A 736 -26.43 -17.73 -22.92
N ASP A 737 -25.19 -17.27 -23.11
CA ASP A 737 -24.13 -18.05 -23.73
C ASP A 737 -23.65 -19.19 -22.81
N LYS A 738 -23.86 -19.05 -21.49
CA LYS A 738 -23.47 -20.04 -20.48
C LYS A 738 -24.09 -21.42 -20.71
N LYS A 739 -25.28 -21.51 -21.30
CA LYS A 739 -25.92 -22.81 -21.61
C LYS A 739 -25.26 -23.55 -22.79
N HIS A 740 -24.35 -22.92 -23.52
CA HIS A 740 -23.61 -23.52 -24.63
C HIS A 740 -22.34 -24.25 -24.20
N ILE A 741 -22.07 -24.31 -22.89
CA ILE A 741 -21.05 -25.15 -22.26
C ILE A 741 -21.70 -26.14 -21.27
N ASP A 742 -20.91 -27.02 -20.67
CA ASP A 742 -21.39 -27.92 -19.62
C ASP A 742 -21.57 -27.15 -18.31
N LEU A 743 -22.82 -26.84 -17.94
CA LEU A 743 -23.17 -26.08 -16.73
C LEU A 743 -22.63 -26.70 -15.42
N SER A 744 -22.34 -28.00 -15.40
CA SER A 744 -21.85 -28.69 -14.20
C SER A 744 -20.39 -28.36 -13.86
N THR A 745 -19.63 -27.78 -14.80
CA THR A 745 -18.22 -27.42 -14.58
C THR A 745 -18.06 -26.22 -13.66
N GLU A 746 -19.08 -25.38 -13.54
CA GLU A 746 -19.05 -24.08 -12.84
C GLU A 746 -20.34 -23.87 -12.01
N PRO A 747 -20.57 -24.71 -10.98
CA PRO A 747 -21.85 -24.79 -10.29
C PRO A 747 -22.21 -23.51 -9.52
N LEU A 748 -21.23 -22.77 -8.96
CA LEU A 748 -21.53 -21.48 -8.33
C LEU A 748 -21.53 -20.38 -9.39
N THR A 749 -22.71 -19.93 -9.80
CA THR A 749 -22.86 -18.88 -10.82
C THR A 749 -23.33 -17.58 -10.17
N LEU A 750 -22.55 -16.51 -10.25
CA LEU A 750 -22.99 -15.17 -9.85
C LEU A 750 -23.59 -14.46 -11.06
N VAL A 751 -24.86 -14.08 -10.97
CA VAL A 751 -25.64 -13.48 -12.07
C VAL A 751 -25.85 -12.00 -11.79
N MET A 752 -25.32 -11.13 -12.66
CA MET A 752 -25.52 -9.68 -12.61
C MET A 752 -26.71 -9.29 -13.49
N ALA A 753 -27.81 -8.84 -12.88
CA ALA A 753 -29.13 -8.73 -13.51
C ALA A 753 -29.93 -7.48 -13.12
N SER A 754 -29.26 -6.36 -12.80
CA SER A 754 -29.90 -5.07 -12.52
C SER A 754 -30.25 -4.30 -13.79
N ASP A 755 -31.27 -3.44 -13.73
CA ASP A 755 -31.72 -2.57 -14.83
C ASP A 755 -31.86 -3.24 -16.21
N LEU A 756 -32.33 -4.49 -16.22
CA LEU A 756 -32.56 -5.22 -17.45
C LEU A 756 -33.89 -4.82 -18.11
N PRO A 757 -33.93 -4.65 -19.44
CA PRO A 757 -35.19 -4.53 -20.17
C PRO A 757 -36.08 -5.77 -19.97
N GLU A 758 -37.39 -5.58 -20.03
CA GLU A 758 -38.41 -6.61 -19.69
C GLU A 758 -38.19 -7.97 -20.39
N LEU A 759 -37.85 -7.97 -21.69
CA LEU A 759 -37.58 -9.23 -22.40
C LEU A 759 -36.31 -9.93 -21.88
N VAL A 760 -35.27 -9.15 -21.58
CA VAL A 760 -33.96 -9.68 -21.17
C VAL A 760 -34.03 -10.22 -19.74
N VAL A 761 -34.76 -9.58 -18.83
CA VAL A 761 -34.97 -10.11 -17.47
C VAL A 761 -35.75 -11.42 -17.49
N MET A 762 -36.78 -11.55 -18.33
CA MET A 762 -37.53 -12.81 -18.46
C MET A 762 -36.65 -13.95 -18.96
N ASP A 763 -35.78 -13.69 -19.95
CA ASP A 763 -34.79 -14.68 -20.40
C ASP A 763 -33.77 -15.00 -19.29
N THR A 764 -33.29 -13.99 -18.56
CA THR A 764 -32.35 -14.18 -17.44
C THR A 764 -32.94 -15.04 -16.31
N VAL A 765 -34.22 -14.85 -15.98
CA VAL A 765 -34.95 -15.67 -14.99
C VAL A 765 -35.05 -17.12 -15.47
N LYS A 766 -35.35 -17.32 -16.75
CA LYS A 766 -35.40 -18.65 -17.36
C LYS A 766 -34.03 -19.34 -17.32
N GLU A 767 -32.96 -18.65 -17.69
CA GLU A 767 -31.60 -19.21 -17.64
C GLU A 767 -31.15 -19.51 -16.20
N THR A 768 -31.46 -18.63 -15.25
CA THR A 768 -31.22 -18.87 -13.81
C THR A 768 -31.91 -20.15 -13.32
N THR A 769 -33.15 -20.39 -13.78
CA THR A 769 -33.90 -21.62 -13.48
C THR A 769 -33.18 -22.86 -14.03
N ILE A 770 -32.62 -22.76 -15.25
CA ILE A 770 -31.85 -23.85 -15.87
C ILE A 770 -30.57 -24.12 -15.07
N PHE A 771 -29.83 -23.08 -14.65
CA PHE A 771 -28.63 -23.25 -13.83
C PHE A 771 -28.95 -24.03 -12.54
N LYS A 772 -30.03 -23.67 -11.84
CA LYS A 772 -30.47 -24.37 -10.62
C LYS A 772 -30.93 -25.80 -10.90
N ALA A 773 -31.66 -26.04 -12.00
CA ALA A 773 -32.13 -27.38 -12.38
C ALA A 773 -30.98 -28.35 -12.68
N HIS A 774 -29.83 -27.83 -13.11
CA HIS A 774 -28.60 -28.61 -13.37
C HIS A 774 -27.67 -28.68 -12.14
N ASN A 775 -28.24 -28.59 -10.93
CA ASN A 775 -27.52 -28.66 -9.65
C ASN A 775 -26.46 -27.54 -9.46
N GLY A 776 -26.65 -26.42 -10.15
CA GLY A 776 -25.94 -25.18 -9.87
C GLY A 776 -26.53 -24.44 -8.67
N SER A 777 -25.79 -23.46 -8.18
CA SER A 777 -26.15 -22.54 -7.09
C SER A 777 -26.09 -21.11 -7.62
N PRO A 778 -27.09 -20.67 -8.41
CA PRO A 778 -27.10 -19.32 -8.95
C PRO A 778 -27.38 -18.30 -7.84
N ILE A 779 -26.50 -17.32 -7.69
CA ILE A 779 -26.67 -16.17 -6.79
C ILE A 779 -26.91 -14.94 -7.65
N VAL A 780 -28.07 -14.30 -7.51
CA VAL A 780 -28.48 -13.22 -8.42
C VAL A 780 -28.35 -11.86 -7.73
N PHE A 781 -27.58 -10.96 -8.33
CA PHE A 781 -27.52 -9.54 -7.99
C PHE A 781 -28.58 -8.83 -8.84
N CYS A 782 -29.54 -8.15 -8.21
CA CYS A 782 -30.65 -7.53 -8.91
C CYS A 782 -31.23 -6.34 -8.13
N GLY A 783 -32.02 -5.52 -8.81
CA GLY A 783 -32.73 -4.39 -8.20
C GLY A 783 -33.59 -4.82 -7.02
N GLU A 784 -33.76 -3.94 -6.04
CA GLU A 784 -34.56 -4.20 -4.83
C GLU A 784 -36.04 -4.47 -5.10
N ASP A 785 -36.53 -4.06 -6.26
CA ASP A 785 -37.88 -4.28 -6.77
C ASP A 785 -38.02 -5.53 -7.66
N GLU A 786 -36.93 -6.25 -7.91
CA GLU A 786 -36.91 -7.38 -8.83
C GLU A 786 -37.04 -8.72 -8.10
N ASP A 787 -38.29 -9.14 -7.87
CA ASP A 787 -38.60 -10.34 -7.08
C ASP A 787 -38.74 -11.63 -7.90
N ARG A 788 -38.65 -11.55 -9.24
CA ARG A 788 -38.78 -12.74 -10.11
C ARG A 788 -37.67 -13.77 -9.88
N PHE A 789 -36.50 -13.33 -9.41
CA PHE A 789 -35.37 -14.20 -9.11
C PHE A 789 -35.51 -14.97 -7.79
N ASP A 790 -36.31 -14.48 -6.83
CA ASP A 790 -36.37 -15.03 -5.47
C ASP A 790 -36.78 -16.51 -5.43
N ALA A 791 -37.64 -16.92 -6.36
CA ALA A 791 -38.10 -18.31 -6.47
C ALA A 791 -37.12 -19.24 -7.21
N VAL A 792 -36.25 -18.68 -8.07
CA VAL A 792 -35.43 -19.45 -9.02
C VAL A 792 -33.94 -19.42 -8.69
N ALA A 793 -33.47 -18.43 -7.93
CA ALA A 793 -32.11 -18.33 -7.43
C ALA A 793 -31.90 -19.19 -6.18
N GLU A 794 -30.64 -19.43 -5.84
CA GLU A 794 -30.25 -20.01 -4.55
C GLU A 794 -30.16 -18.93 -3.47
N ALA A 795 -29.75 -17.71 -3.85
CA ALA A 795 -29.93 -16.50 -3.07
C ALA A 795 -29.99 -15.28 -3.99
N THR A 796 -30.63 -14.21 -3.52
CA THR A 796 -30.66 -12.91 -4.20
C THR A 796 -29.95 -11.86 -3.36
N ILE A 797 -29.15 -11.02 -4.01
CA ILE A 797 -28.52 -9.84 -3.43
C ILE A 797 -29.21 -8.63 -4.05
N LYS A 798 -30.04 -7.97 -3.25
CA LYS A 798 -30.85 -6.81 -3.65
C LYS A 798 -30.01 -5.54 -3.57
N VAL A 799 -29.96 -4.78 -4.65
CA VAL A 799 -29.27 -3.47 -4.72
C VAL A 799 -30.27 -2.36 -5.08
N PRO A 800 -30.05 -1.12 -4.62
CA PRO A 800 -30.94 -0.01 -4.98
C PRO A 800 -30.87 0.33 -6.48
N ARG A 801 -31.81 1.14 -6.96
CA ARG A 801 -31.76 1.73 -8.32
C ARG A 801 -31.30 3.17 -8.27
N VAL A 802 -30.53 3.56 -9.27
CA VAL A 802 -30.06 4.94 -9.45
C VAL A 802 -30.53 5.50 -10.79
N GLY A 803 -30.57 4.68 -11.84
CA GLY A 803 -30.87 5.12 -13.20
C GLY A 803 -29.62 5.67 -13.91
N GLY A 804 -29.82 6.44 -14.99
CA GLY A 804 -28.70 7.02 -15.76
C GLY A 804 -27.77 6.00 -16.44
N GLY A 805 -28.07 4.70 -16.35
CA GLY A 805 -27.22 3.61 -16.83
C GLY A 805 -26.09 3.26 -15.86
N LEU A 806 -26.27 3.56 -14.57
CA LEU A 806 -25.27 3.39 -13.52
C LEU A 806 -25.57 2.21 -12.58
N ASP A 807 -26.70 1.53 -12.73
CA ASP A 807 -27.14 0.49 -11.78
C ASP A 807 -26.13 -0.68 -11.65
N PHE A 808 -25.39 -1.01 -12.71
CA PHE A 808 -24.33 -2.03 -12.67
C PHE A 808 -23.20 -1.69 -11.66
N VAL A 809 -23.02 -0.40 -11.32
CA VAL A 809 -22.05 0.04 -10.30
C VAL A 809 -22.41 -0.54 -8.95
N LEU A 810 -23.70 -0.59 -8.61
CA LEU A 810 -24.18 -1.07 -7.31
C LEU A 810 -24.04 -2.59 -7.19
N GLU A 811 -24.26 -3.32 -8.28
CA GLU A 811 -23.93 -4.75 -8.37
C GLU A 811 -22.43 -4.99 -8.18
N THR A 812 -21.60 -4.11 -8.74
CA THR A 812 -20.15 -4.18 -8.59
C THR A 812 -19.73 -3.96 -7.14
N VAL A 813 -20.29 -2.96 -6.45
CA VAL A 813 -20.06 -2.73 -5.01
C VAL A 813 -20.46 -3.96 -4.19
N ALA A 814 -21.65 -4.49 -4.42
CA ALA A 814 -22.13 -5.69 -3.74
C ALA A 814 -21.23 -6.89 -4.01
N GLY A 815 -20.79 -7.08 -5.26
CA GLY A 815 -19.88 -8.16 -5.68
C GLY A 815 -18.48 -8.03 -5.09
N HIS A 816 -17.94 -6.81 -4.99
CA HIS A 816 -16.67 -6.53 -4.29
C HIS A 816 -16.77 -6.93 -2.82
N TRP A 817 -17.83 -6.52 -2.12
CA TRP A 817 -18.03 -6.90 -0.72
C TRP A 817 -18.27 -8.39 -0.52
N TRP A 818 -19.02 -9.02 -1.43
CA TRP A 818 -19.20 -10.47 -1.48
C TRP A 818 -17.84 -11.17 -1.59
N GLY A 819 -16.95 -10.69 -2.46
CA GLY A 819 -15.60 -11.21 -2.65
C GLY A 819 -14.70 -11.09 -1.42
N ILE A 820 -14.72 -9.93 -0.75
CA ILE A 820 -14.00 -9.72 0.52
C ILE A 820 -14.46 -10.74 1.56
N THR A 821 -15.78 -10.94 1.67
CA THR A 821 -16.34 -11.85 2.66
C THR A 821 -16.10 -13.32 2.29
N ALA A 822 -16.14 -13.67 1.00
CA ALA A 822 -15.82 -15.00 0.50
C ALA A 822 -14.38 -15.40 0.85
N ALA A 823 -13.41 -14.51 0.61
CA ALA A 823 -12.01 -14.74 0.94
C ALA A 823 -11.79 -14.94 2.46
N LYS A 824 -12.44 -14.11 3.30
CA LYS A 824 -12.44 -14.28 4.77
C LYS A 824 -13.05 -15.59 5.21
N ALA A 825 -14.16 -16.01 4.59
CA ALA A 825 -14.83 -17.26 4.91
C ALA A 825 -13.95 -18.47 4.59
N ILE A 826 -13.26 -18.46 3.44
CA ILE A 826 -12.32 -19.51 3.06
C ILE A 826 -11.15 -19.58 4.06
N ASP A 827 -10.58 -18.44 4.46
CA ASP A 827 -9.50 -18.37 5.45
C ASP A 827 -9.92 -18.93 6.82
N ALA A 828 -11.13 -18.58 7.28
CA ALA A 828 -11.64 -19.00 8.57
C ALA A 828 -11.71 -20.54 8.72
N HIS A 829 -11.84 -21.28 7.61
CA HIS A 829 -11.83 -22.74 7.63
C HIS A 829 -10.44 -23.36 7.84
N ALA A 830 -9.36 -22.57 7.78
CA ALA A 830 -8.00 -23.00 8.13
C ALA A 830 -7.77 -23.14 9.64
N GLU A 831 -8.67 -22.62 10.48
CA GLU A 831 -8.47 -22.53 11.94
C GLU A 831 -8.19 -23.88 12.65
N PRO A 832 -8.91 -24.98 12.36
CA PRO A 832 -8.57 -26.29 12.95
C PRO A 832 -7.14 -26.75 12.60
N PHE A 833 -6.67 -26.42 11.40
CA PHE A 833 -5.33 -26.79 10.93
C PHE A 833 -4.25 -25.94 11.60
N ARG A 834 -4.50 -24.65 11.85
CA ARG A 834 -3.62 -23.77 12.62
C ARG A 834 -3.44 -24.29 14.04
N LYS A 835 -4.53 -24.66 14.71
CA LYS A 835 -4.49 -25.26 16.05
C LYS A 835 -3.71 -26.57 16.09
N ALA A 836 -3.90 -27.44 15.09
CA ALA A 836 -3.12 -28.67 14.97
C ALA A 836 -1.62 -28.39 14.76
N ARG A 837 -1.27 -27.42 13.90
CA ARG A 837 0.11 -27.03 13.62
C ARG A 837 0.80 -26.48 14.87
N VAL A 838 0.16 -25.57 15.61
CA VAL A 838 0.71 -24.99 16.85
C VAL A 838 1.00 -26.09 17.87
N LEU A 839 0.02 -26.96 18.13
CA LEU A 839 0.18 -28.09 19.04
C LEU A 839 1.37 -28.98 18.66
N ILE A 840 1.49 -29.34 17.38
CA ILE A 840 2.59 -30.19 16.91
C ILE A 840 3.93 -29.46 16.96
N GLY A 841 3.95 -28.16 16.67
CA GLY A 841 5.15 -27.32 16.79
C GLY A 841 5.72 -27.31 18.20
N GLU A 842 4.85 -27.13 19.21
CA GLU A 842 5.25 -27.17 20.62
C GLU A 842 5.86 -28.53 21.02
N MET A 843 5.40 -29.63 20.43
CA MET A 843 5.95 -30.98 20.68
C MET A 843 7.30 -31.22 19.98
N VAL A 844 7.57 -30.50 18.88
CA VAL A 844 8.88 -30.53 18.21
C VAL A 844 9.91 -29.73 19.02
N GLU A 845 9.51 -28.59 19.59
CA GLU A 845 10.37 -27.77 20.44
C GLU A 845 10.62 -28.43 21.81
N ASP A 846 9.60 -29.06 22.38
CA ASP A 846 9.66 -29.70 23.69
C ASP A 846 9.08 -31.12 23.64
N ALA A 847 9.97 -32.10 23.55
CA ALA A 847 9.63 -33.52 23.52
C ALA A 847 8.83 -34.00 24.74
N SER A 848 8.88 -33.29 25.88
CA SER A 848 8.11 -33.65 27.08
C SER A 848 6.61 -33.43 26.92
N LYS A 849 6.20 -32.61 25.94
CA LYS A 849 4.80 -32.32 25.61
C LYS A 849 4.16 -33.36 24.68
N TRP A 850 4.88 -34.41 24.32
CA TRP A 850 4.40 -35.45 23.39
C TRP A 850 3.09 -36.09 23.86
N ASP A 851 2.04 -35.98 23.03
CA ASP A 851 0.74 -36.63 23.26
C ASP A 851 0.10 -37.07 21.93
N ARG A 852 0.15 -38.38 21.69
CA ARG A 852 -0.46 -39.03 20.52
C ARG A 852 -1.98 -38.79 20.44
N GLY A 853 -2.69 -38.84 21.57
CA GLY A 853 -4.14 -38.69 21.63
C GLY A 853 -4.58 -37.26 21.33
N ALA A 854 -3.82 -36.27 21.82
CA ALA A 854 -4.05 -34.87 21.52
C ALA A 854 -3.87 -34.57 20.01
N ILE A 855 -2.82 -35.11 19.37
CA ILE A 855 -2.62 -35.00 17.92
C ILE A 855 -3.83 -35.60 17.18
N LEU A 856 -4.18 -36.85 17.44
CA LEU A 856 -5.30 -37.52 16.76
C LEU A 856 -6.62 -36.75 16.92
N THR A 857 -6.87 -36.18 18.10
CA THR A 857 -8.05 -35.34 18.36
C THR A 857 -8.07 -34.08 17.51
N GLN A 858 -6.93 -33.38 17.37
CA GLN A 858 -6.87 -32.17 16.54
C GLN A 858 -6.93 -32.49 15.05
N LEU A 859 -6.27 -33.56 14.60
CA LEU A 859 -6.32 -33.98 13.21
C LEU A 859 -7.74 -34.47 12.84
N ASN A 860 -8.48 -35.10 13.76
CA ASN A 860 -9.89 -35.46 13.52
C ASN A 860 -10.74 -34.23 13.22
N LYS A 861 -10.58 -33.13 13.97
CA LYS A 861 -11.29 -31.88 13.68
C LYS A 861 -10.97 -31.33 12.29
N CYS A 862 -9.74 -31.52 11.82
CA CYS A 862 -9.35 -31.15 10.46
C CYS A 862 -10.09 -32.02 9.43
N VAL A 863 -10.14 -33.34 9.63
CA VAL A 863 -10.85 -34.26 8.75
C VAL A 863 -12.36 -34.06 8.78
N ASP A 864 -12.97 -33.84 9.94
CA ASP A 864 -14.40 -33.52 10.07
C ASP A 864 -14.76 -32.27 9.27
N ARG A 865 -13.87 -31.26 9.30
CA ARG A 865 -14.03 -30.02 8.53
C ARG A 865 -13.94 -30.26 7.02
N ILE A 866 -13.07 -31.16 6.58
CA ILE A 866 -12.96 -31.56 5.17
C ILE A 866 -14.22 -32.33 4.75
N ALA A 867 -14.65 -33.30 5.55
CA ALA A 867 -15.80 -34.14 5.26
C ALA A 867 -17.11 -33.35 5.17
N SER A 868 -17.21 -32.18 5.82
CA SER A 868 -18.38 -31.31 5.71
C SER A 868 -18.45 -30.51 4.40
N GLY A 869 -17.45 -30.60 3.51
CA GLY A 869 -17.34 -29.80 2.28
C GLY A 869 -16.91 -28.35 2.49
N ALA A 870 -16.69 -27.91 3.74
CA ALA A 870 -16.38 -26.51 4.06
C ALA A 870 -15.02 -26.04 3.53
N THR A 871 -14.19 -26.96 3.02
CA THR A 871 -12.87 -26.67 2.47
C THR A 871 -12.77 -26.91 0.96
N ASP A 872 -13.87 -27.32 0.30
CA ASP A 872 -13.85 -27.77 -1.09
C ASP A 872 -13.38 -26.69 -2.07
N SER A 873 -13.60 -25.44 -1.68
CA SER A 873 -13.15 -24.28 -2.43
C SER A 873 -11.63 -24.23 -2.56
N ALA A 874 -10.88 -24.43 -1.48
CA ALA A 874 -9.43 -24.16 -1.48
C ALA A 874 -8.56 -25.42 -1.32
N LEU A 875 -9.00 -26.41 -0.54
CA LEU A 875 -8.13 -27.51 -0.15
C LEU A 875 -7.93 -28.50 -1.33
N PRO A 876 -6.67 -28.82 -1.71
CA PRO A 876 -6.42 -29.84 -2.70
C PRO A 876 -6.68 -31.26 -2.16
N ALA A 877 -7.29 -32.13 -2.98
CA ALA A 877 -7.56 -33.52 -2.61
C ALA A 877 -6.30 -34.28 -2.16
N ARG A 878 -5.14 -33.99 -2.76
CA ARG A 878 -3.84 -34.57 -2.36
C ARG A 878 -3.48 -34.23 -0.91
N VAL A 879 -3.70 -32.98 -0.48
CA VAL A 879 -3.37 -32.53 0.90
C VAL A 879 -4.30 -33.22 1.90
N ALA A 880 -5.60 -33.29 1.58
CA ALA A 880 -6.57 -34.05 2.38
C ALA A 880 -6.19 -35.54 2.49
N SER A 881 -5.78 -36.17 1.38
CA SER A 881 -5.31 -37.55 1.34
C SER A 881 -4.04 -37.77 2.18
N SER A 882 -3.05 -36.87 2.06
CA SER A 882 -1.83 -36.93 2.88
C SER A 882 -2.13 -36.82 4.38
N LEU A 883 -3.04 -35.94 4.77
CA LEU A 883 -3.49 -35.79 6.16
C LEU A 883 -4.14 -37.09 6.67
N ALA A 884 -5.07 -37.66 5.90
CA ALA A 884 -5.74 -38.90 6.24
C ALA A 884 -4.76 -40.09 6.32
N ASN A 885 -3.79 -40.17 5.39
CA ASN A 885 -2.76 -41.21 5.40
C ASN A 885 -1.85 -41.12 6.63
N TYR A 886 -1.45 -39.90 7.04
CA TYR A 886 -0.68 -39.71 8.27
C TYR A 886 -1.49 -40.16 9.50
N MET A 887 -2.76 -39.76 9.59
CA MET A 887 -3.64 -40.19 10.69
C MET A 887 -3.78 -41.70 10.74
N LEU A 888 -4.06 -42.35 9.60
CA LEU A 888 -4.17 -43.80 9.50
C LEU A 888 -2.87 -44.48 9.92
N TRP A 889 -1.73 -43.96 9.48
CA TRP A 889 -0.42 -44.46 9.90
C TRP A 889 -0.24 -44.35 11.41
N LEU A 890 -0.53 -43.18 12.02
CA LEU A 890 -0.36 -42.91 13.45
C LEU A 890 -1.31 -43.75 14.33
N VAL A 891 -2.53 -44.01 13.85
CA VAL A 891 -3.50 -44.90 14.52
C VAL A 891 -2.99 -46.35 14.57
N ASN A 892 -2.27 -46.79 13.53
CA ASN A 892 -1.69 -48.14 13.46
C ASN A 892 -0.35 -48.30 14.21
N GLN A 893 0.19 -47.24 14.80
CA GLN A 893 1.39 -47.32 15.64
C GLN A 893 1.05 -47.80 17.07
N SER A 894 2.07 -48.29 17.78
CA SER A 894 1.97 -48.62 19.20
C SER A 894 1.44 -47.44 20.02
N GLN A 895 0.74 -47.71 21.13
CA GLN A 895 0.36 -46.67 22.08
C GLN A 895 1.58 -45.97 22.68
N ASP A 896 2.72 -46.67 22.75
CA ASP A 896 3.97 -46.19 23.35
C ASP A 896 4.96 -45.60 22.33
N ILE A 897 4.52 -45.23 21.11
CA ILE A 897 5.40 -44.62 20.11
C ILE A 897 6.07 -43.35 20.66
N CYS A 898 7.37 -43.21 20.41
CA CYS A 898 8.15 -42.06 20.83
C CYS A 898 8.08 -40.91 19.81
N VAL A 899 8.30 -39.67 20.27
CA VAL A 899 8.23 -38.46 19.45
C VAL A 899 9.19 -38.50 18.24
N SER A 900 10.37 -39.12 18.39
CA SER A 900 11.35 -39.24 17.30
C SER A 900 10.89 -40.14 16.16
N GLU A 901 9.97 -41.07 16.42
CA GLU A 901 9.41 -41.97 15.42
C GLU A 901 8.09 -41.45 14.84
N ALA A 902 7.49 -40.43 15.46
CA ALA A 902 6.16 -39.90 15.14
C ALA A 902 6.06 -39.10 13.83
N ARG A 903 7.18 -38.90 13.10
CA ARG A 903 7.24 -38.18 11.82
C ARG A 903 6.58 -36.80 11.86
N LEU A 904 6.81 -36.03 12.93
CA LEU A 904 6.18 -34.73 13.12
C LEU A 904 6.49 -33.72 12.00
N ALA A 905 7.67 -33.81 11.39
CA ALA A 905 8.06 -32.99 10.25
C ALA A 905 7.15 -33.21 9.02
N ASP A 906 6.74 -34.47 8.77
CA ASP A 906 5.89 -34.83 7.62
C ASP A 906 4.50 -34.20 7.78
N ILE A 907 3.89 -34.34 8.95
CA ILE A 907 2.56 -33.78 9.23
C ILE A 907 2.59 -32.24 9.29
N LEU A 908 3.66 -31.64 9.83
CA LEU A 908 3.84 -30.19 9.79
C LEU A 908 3.89 -29.68 8.35
N THR A 909 4.57 -30.39 7.45
CA THR A 909 4.60 -30.06 6.02
C THR A 909 3.20 -30.09 5.41
N VAL A 910 2.40 -31.12 5.72
CA VAL A 910 1.02 -31.25 5.23
C VAL A 910 0.12 -30.14 5.80
N LEU A 911 0.20 -29.85 7.10
CA LEU A 911 -0.60 -28.81 7.75
C LEU A 911 -0.23 -27.41 7.25
N ASN A 912 1.07 -27.12 7.11
CA ASN A 912 1.53 -25.88 6.52
C ASN A 912 0.97 -25.71 5.11
N LYS A 913 0.95 -26.79 4.30
CA LYS A 913 0.36 -26.73 2.96
C LYS A 913 -1.14 -26.49 3.00
N ALA A 914 -1.88 -27.15 3.89
CA ALA A 914 -3.31 -26.93 4.05
C ALA A 914 -3.63 -25.48 4.44
N ILE A 915 -2.92 -24.94 5.44
CA ILE A 915 -3.08 -23.57 5.90
C ILE A 915 -2.75 -22.59 4.78
N GLU A 916 -1.65 -22.81 4.06
CA GLU A 916 -1.23 -21.97 2.93
C GLU A 916 -2.33 -21.89 1.85
N GLU A 917 -2.86 -23.03 1.39
CA GLU A 917 -3.89 -23.05 0.34
C GLU A 917 -5.17 -22.32 0.75
N MET A 918 -5.61 -22.43 2.01
CA MET A 918 -6.82 -21.76 2.50
C MET A 918 -6.60 -20.30 2.92
N THR A 919 -5.39 -19.92 3.33
CA THR A 919 -5.06 -18.54 3.74
C THR A 919 -4.71 -17.67 2.54
N ARG A 920 -4.36 -18.26 1.39
CA ARG A 920 -4.07 -17.51 0.16
C ARG A 920 -5.10 -16.41 -0.13
N PRO A 921 -6.42 -16.68 -0.17
CA PRO A 921 -7.43 -15.64 -0.36
C PRO A 921 -7.28 -14.39 0.51
N ILE A 922 -7.07 -14.56 1.83
CA ILE A 922 -6.92 -13.40 2.71
C ILE A 922 -5.59 -12.68 2.51
N ASP A 923 -4.56 -13.34 1.96
CA ASP A 923 -3.27 -12.70 1.72
C ASP A 923 -3.45 -11.50 0.77
N THR A 924 -4.17 -11.61 -0.36
CA THR A 924 -4.41 -10.44 -1.23
C THR A 924 -5.13 -9.29 -0.52
N ILE A 925 -6.11 -9.61 0.33
CA ILE A 925 -6.83 -8.61 1.13
C ILE A 925 -5.88 -7.87 2.08
N ARG A 926 -4.90 -8.61 2.61
CA ARG A 926 -3.87 -8.03 3.45
C ARG A 926 -2.84 -7.24 2.66
N HIS A 927 -2.72 -7.39 1.33
CA HIS A 927 -1.69 -6.73 0.51
C HIS A 927 -2.05 -5.28 0.18
N GLN A 928 -1.07 -4.39 0.34
CA GLN A 928 -1.24 -2.94 0.26
C GLN A 928 -0.21 -2.23 -0.65
N ALA A 929 0.39 -2.96 -1.59
CA ALA A 929 1.44 -2.44 -2.47
C ALA A 929 1.14 -2.74 -3.94
N LYS A 930 0.64 -1.74 -4.67
CA LYS A 930 0.22 -1.82 -6.07
C LYS A 930 1.29 -2.19 -7.09
N THR A 931 2.56 -2.11 -6.73
CA THR A 931 3.68 -2.43 -7.64
C THR A 931 4.00 -3.92 -7.72
N VAL A 932 3.32 -4.76 -6.94
CA VAL A 932 3.58 -6.21 -6.87
C VAL A 932 2.55 -6.97 -7.70
N THR A 933 3.02 -7.78 -8.66
CA THR A 933 2.18 -8.78 -9.33
C THR A 933 1.58 -9.75 -8.31
N VAL A 934 0.26 -9.89 -8.31
CA VAL A 934 -0.45 -10.81 -7.41
C VAL A 934 0.00 -12.26 -7.73
N GLY A 935 0.58 -12.97 -6.74
CA GLY A 935 0.77 -14.44 -6.80
C GLY A 935 2.19 -15.02 -6.74
N ILE A 936 3.24 -14.25 -6.40
CA ILE A 936 4.63 -14.71 -6.62
C ILE A 936 5.36 -15.40 -5.44
N SER A 937 4.85 -15.43 -4.21
CA SER A 937 5.56 -16.15 -3.13
C SER A 937 5.19 -17.63 -3.12
N ARG A 938 5.84 -18.43 -3.97
CA ARG A 938 5.84 -19.91 -3.87
C ARG A 938 7.19 -20.35 -3.29
N PRO A 939 7.24 -20.99 -2.11
CA PRO A 939 8.39 -21.83 -1.80
C PRO A 939 8.51 -22.89 -2.88
N GLN A 940 9.68 -23.06 -3.49
CA GLN A 940 9.96 -24.24 -4.31
C GLN A 940 9.73 -25.47 -3.41
N GLY A 941 8.84 -26.35 -3.86
CA GLY A 941 8.44 -27.55 -3.12
C GLY A 941 9.50 -28.63 -3.16
#